data_AF-A0A813CGD9-F1
#
_entry.id   AF-A0A813CGD9-F1
#
_cell.length_a   1.000
_cell.length_b   1.000
_cell.length_c   1.000
_cell.angle_alpha   90.00
_cell.angle_beta   90.00
_cell.angle_gamma   90.00
#
_symmetry.space_group_name_H-M   'P 1'
#
loop_
_entity.id
_entity.type
_entity.pdbx_description
1 polymer ?
#
loop_
_entity_poly.entity_id
_entity_poly.type
_entity_poly.pdbx_seq_one_letter_code
_entity_poly.pdbx_strand_id
1 'polypeptide(L)'
;ILPERSGNSQPLFPGLLPYPEVLDCRGVPLESSAANWAKRLMNEFVAWSNFVVLGCPECRDSCYEPRVVYRSLEEVRLFSDRLLGEVMAFCSPDLLRDSLSLDGKRGDLDALLQTLARSMPSHDGTVPQAPPESGVALPVLAERMAVPEEAGQVNPADWLDPLKAAVFENLESLRLPEEAWQEIPISCHRVPLDQEAAVMQKLLDTNMVVLVPESDLPRAQNGKLLVGGLFAVKKNSSEDRLIFDRRPENATMRRLRWASLPSGACFTCMLLRSNEYVRGSGDDLRNFYYALGLPETWIRYNAVGRRVDPKIVAAKGLDPRVPHRACFRVLGMGDINACDVAQATHESILRDAGLLEPETVLVYGKSAPLTDIWEGVYLDDLLVAKRCTYHSEVPLDGNFAPPPAQEDDEDMQRVAKAESAYQSAGLKRATHKAFRAEVQFKAWGAEVDGVLGRVSGPLAARRQVWVLIRKVVALGRCTKLALQRLLGLITFHLQFRRELFSLQHHVYKFLASMPDHEIVWLPSFVIDELRSLALHLPFCYTNLRRSIADKALATDATPPSGGAVLASVRRFDRLDRGSAFLEDAGEPKAPSIFASVAAECMEWEPVASYHFRHTSHINLQEARALKRELVKFASVHALASAVSAPAVASKVWANASPVCCEMLDPVDILYGKDALEAQWGQAWPAHQPRKFLRLNGWPEGCELHPRVAIENHLWRHAVRLASLAYENGIPFFLEHPLRSKAWQFREIELLREKAGVSRHILHMCAYSNVNNGELPYKKPTCILTSAPWFGAVVKTCPGCTLHGGPPREPRLRQTGEYPRALCDSIAGAFVKWCDDRASPE
;
A
#
# COMPACT_ATOMS: atom_id res chain seq x y z
N ILE A 1 -26.98 -31.85 9.19
CA ILE A 1 -27.66 -30.56 9.44
C ILE A 1 -26.75 -29.78 10.37
N LEU A 2 -26.08 -28.75 9.84
CA LEU A 2 -25.26 -27.86 10.67
C LEU A 2 -26.21 -27.08 11.59
N PRO A 3 -25.88 -26.87 12.87
CA PRO A 3 -26.70 -26.02 13.72
C PRO A 3 -26.72 -24.59 13.16
N GLU A 4 -27.91 -23.97 13.12
CA GLU A 4 -28.14 -22.64 12.58
C GLU A 4 -28.44 -21.60 13.67
N ARG A 5 -28.06 -20.34 13.44
CA ARG A 5 -28.40 -19.16 14.27
C ARG A 5 -28.95 -18.04 13.38
N SER A 6 -29.87 -17.24 13.95
CA SER A 6 -30.46 -16.05 13.33
C SER A 6 -30.50 -14.85 14.31
N GLY A 7 -30.58 -13.63 13.77
CA GLY A 7 -30.75 -12.38 14.53
C GLY A 7 -29.69 -11.29 14.30
N ASN A 8 -30.06 -10.03 14.63
CA ASN A 8 -29.29 -8.82 14.34
C ASN A 8 -27.98 -8.67 15.14
N SER A 9 -27.85 -9.37 16.26
CA SER A 9 -26.67 -9.31 17.14
C SER A 9 -25.61 -10.38 16.86
N GLN A 10 -25.81 -11.22 15.83
CA GLN A 10 -24.90 -12.31 15.47
C GLN A 10 -23.92 -11.88 14.37
N PRO A 11 -22.64 -12.28 14.45
CA PRO A 11 -21.65 -11.97 13.42
C PRO A 11 -22.05 -12.55 12.05
N LEU A 12 -21.66 -11.89 10.96
CA LEU A 12 -21.93 -12.34 9.58
C LEU A 12 -21.32 -13.72 9.28
N PHE A 13 -20.20 -14.06 9.93
CA PHE A 13 -19.47 -15.30 9.74
C PHE A 13 -19.22 -16.00 11.09
N PRO A 14 -19.22 -17.34 11.14
CA PRO A 14 -19.36 -18.25 10.00
C PRO A 14 -20.81 -18.33 9.47
N GLY A 15 -20.98 -18.38 8.15
CA GLY A 15 -22.27 -18.48 7.46
C GLY A 15 -22.35 -19.69 6.53
N LEU A 16 -23.54 -20.24 6.30
CA LEU A 16 -23.75 -21.28 5.28
C LEU A 16 -23.37 -20.77 3.88
N LEU A 17 -23.05 -21.65 2.93
CA LEU A 17 -22.76 -21.24 1.56
C LEU A 17 -24.05 -20.70 0.89
N PRO A 18 -24.04 -19.47 0.33
CA PRO A 18 -25.26 -18.82 -0.15
C PRO A 18 -25.91 -19.55 -1.33
N TYR A 19 -25.12 -20.16 -2.22
CA TYR A 19 -25.61 -20.76 -3.46
C TYR A 19 -25.27 -22.26 -3.52
N PRO A 20 -25.86 -23.12 -2.68
CA PRO A 20 -25.60 -24.56 -2.72
C PRO A 20 -26.00 -25.19 -4.06
N GLU A 21 -26.92 -24.57 -4.80
CA GLU A 21 -27.38 -25.07 -6.11
C GLU A 21 -26.27 -25.10 -7.17
N VAL A 22 -25.19 -24.32 -7.03
CA VAL A 22 -24.05 -24.35 -7.96
C VAL A 22 -22.94 -25.32 -7.55
N LEU A 23 -23.15 -26.05 -6.44
CA LEU A 23 -22.24 -27.08 -5.92
C LEU A 23 -22.66 -28.51 -6.33
N ASP A 24 -23.97 -28.78 -6.48
CA ASP A 24 -24.49 -30.13 -6.80
C ASP A 24 -24.26 -30.47 -8.28
N CYS A 25 -23.07 -31.00 -8.59
CA CYS A 25 -22.64 -31.40 -9.92
C CYS A 25 -22.77 -32.92 -10.10
N ARG A 26 -23.94 -33.51 -9.85
CA ARG A 26 -24.21 -34.91 -10.22
C ARG A 26 -24.30 -35.08 -11.75
N GLY A 27 -23.17 -34.95 -12.43
CA GLY A 27 -22.98 -35.39 -13.81
C GLY A 27 -23.56 -34.51 -14.93
N VAL A 28 -24.19 -33.36 -14.63
CA VAL A 28 -24.63 -32.40 -15.66
C VAL A 28 -23.59 -31.29 -15.77
N PRO A 29 -23.04 -30.99 -16.97
CA PRO A 29 -22.19 -29.83 -17.15
C PRO A 29 -23.01 -28.58 -16.85
N LEU A 30 -22.70 -27.89 -15.75
CA LEU A 30 -23.23 -26.55 -15.50
C LEU A 30 -22.81 -25.67 -16.68
N GLU A 31 -23.78 -25.07 -17.38
CA GLU A 31 -23.48 -24.05 -18.39
C GLU A 31 -22.54 -23.01 -17.77
N SER A 32 -21.46 -22.70 -18.47
CA SER A 32 -20.46 -21.69 -18.08
C SER A 32 -21.05 -20.28 -18.25
N SER A 33 -22.14 -20.00 -17.54
CA SER A 33 -22.79 -18.69 -17.51
C SER A 33 -22.09 -17.78 -16.49
N ALA A 34 -22.12 -16.48 -16.75
CA ALA A 34 -21.60 -15.49 -15.81
C ALA A 34 -22.28 -15.58 -14.43
N ALA A 35 -23.57 -15.91 -14.39
CA ALA A 35 -24.32 -16.11 -13.16
C ALA A 35 -23.79 -17.29 -12.33
N ASN A 36 -23.54 -18.44 -12.97
CA ASN A 36 -23.00 -19.61 -12.27
C ASN A 36 -21.58 -19.35 -11.75
N TRP A 37 -20.74 -18.70 -12.56
CA TRP A 37 -19.40 -18.29 -12.14
C TRP A 37 -19.44 -17.33 -10.95
N ALA A 38 -20.32 -16.32 -10.99
CA ALA A 38 -20.46 -15.35 -9.92
C ALA A 38 -20.95 -15.99 -8.61
N LYS A 39 -21.94 -16.88 -8.68
CA LYS A 39 -22.43 -17.64 -7.53
C LYS A 39 -21.33 -18.51 -6.91
N ARG A 40 -20.48 -19.14 -7.75
CA ARG A 40 -19.33 -19.93 -7.27
C ARG A 40 -18.29 -19.06 -6.57
N LEU A 41 -17.93 -17.92 -7.15
CA LEU A 41 -17.01 -16.97 -6.51
C LEU A 41 -17.58 -16.46 -5.19
N MET A 42 -18.89 -16.19 -5.10
CA MET A 42 -19.53 -15.82 -3.84
C MET A 42 -19.52 -16.94 -2.79
N ASN A 43 -19.72 -18.20 -3.20
CA ASN A 43 -19.51 -19.33 -2.30
C ASN A 43 -18.06 -19.41 -1.81
N GLU A 44 -17.07 -19.22 -2.69
CA GLU A 44 -15.65 -19.18 -2.33
C GLU A 44 -15.34 -18.02 -1.38
N PHE A 45 -15.91 -16.84 -1.61
CA PHE A 45 -15.78 -15.68 -0.74
C PHE A 45 -16.32 -15.98 0.67
N VAL A 46 -17.53 -16.53 0.78
CA VAL A 46 -18.13 -16.90 2.07
C VAL A 46 -17.32 -18.01 2.76
N ALA A 47 -16.87 -19.03 2.02
CA ALA A 47 -16.02 -20.08 2.55
C ALA A 47 -14.69 -19.53 3.07
N TRP A 48 -14.08 -18.59 2.35
CA TRP A 48 -12.87 -17.90 2.76
C TRP A 48 -13.09 -17.07 4.03
N SER A 49 -14.16 -16.29 4.11
CA SER A 49 -14.52 -15.54 5.30
C SER A 49 -14.78 -16.44 6.51
N ASN A 50 -15.43 -17.59 6.32
CA ASN A 50 -15.56 -18.62 7.36
C ASN A 50 -14.19 -19.10 7.83
N PHE A 51 -13.30 -19.43 6.91
CA PHE A 51 -11.93 -19.87 7.22
C PHE A 51 -11.16 -18.84 8.03
N VAL A 52 -11.24 -17.55 7.68
CA VAL A 52 -10.56 -16.48 8.42
C VAL A 52 -11.09 -16.32 9.85
N VAL A 53 -12.41 -16.46 10.06
CA VAL A 53 -13.02 -16.35 11.40
C VAL A 53 -12.74 -17.58 12.25
N LEU A 54 -12.84 -18.78 11.66
CA LEU A 54 -12.71 -20.04 12.38
C LEU A 54 -11.27 -20.48 12.58
N GLY A 55 -10.35 -20.02 11.73
CA GLY A 55 -8.98 -20.49 11.66
C GLY A 55 -8.87 -21.83 10.94
N CYS A 56 -7.62 -22.28 10.73
CA CYS A 56 -7.35 -23.58 10.12
C CYS A 56 -7.76 -24.70 11.10
N PRO A 57 -8.61 -25.66 10.69
CA PRO A 57 -8.94 -26.80 11.54
C PRO A 57 -7.67 -27.61 11.84
N GLU A 58 -7.35 -27.83 13.11
CA GLU A 58 -6.31 -28.78 13.49
C GLU A 58 -6.78 -30.18 13.09
N CYS A 59 -6.09 -30.86 12.17
CA CYS A 59 -6.33 -32.25 11.75
C CYS A 59 -6.01 -33.27 12.85
N ARG A 60 -6.50 -33.07 14.08
CA ARG A 60 -6.29 -33.98 15.21
C ARG A 60 -7.41 -34.99 15.39
N ASP A 61 -8.59 -34.73 14.81
CA ASP A 61 -9.75 -35.62 14.82
C ASP A 61 -10.36 -35.77 13.43
N SER A 62 -11.17 -36.83 13.20
CA SER A 62 -11.86 -37.16 11.95
C SER A 62 -12.91 -36.14 11.48
N CYS A 63 -12.98 -34.97 12.12
CA CYS A 63 -13.91 -33.89 11.82
C CYS A 63 -13.13 -32.74 11.17
N TYR A 64 -13.23 -32.60 9.85
CA TYR A 64 -12.57 -31.52 9.09
C TYR A 64 -13.24 -30.14 9.26
N GLU A 65 -14.46 -30.10 9.82
CA GLU A 65 -15.18 -28.85 10.09
C GLU A 65 -15.25 -28.54 11.60
N PRO A 66 -14.96 -27.30 12.01
CA PRO A 66 -15.18 -26.84 13.38
C PRO A 66 -16.66 -27.04 13.76
N ARG A 67 -16.94 -27.60 14.95
CA ARG A 67 -18.30 -27.68 15.49
C ARG A 67 -18.78 -26.31 15.94
N VAL A 68 -19.16 -25.47 15.00
CA VAL A 68 -19.69 -24.12 15.21
C VAL A 68 -21.09 -24.00 14.62
N VAL A 69 -21.81 -22.98 15.08
CA VAL A 69 -23.15 -22.67 14.61
C VAL A 69 -23.05 -21.66 13.49
N TYR A 70 -23.61 -21.99 12.33
CA TYR A 70 -23.52 -21.16 11.13
C TYR A 70 -24.72 -20.21 11.07
N ARG A 71 -24.53 -19.04 10.47
CA ARG A 71 -25.64 -18.16 10.10
C ARG A 71 -26.52 -18.86 9.05
N SER A 72 -27.84 -18.73 9.20
CA SER A 72 -28.81 -19.38 8.32
C SER A 72 -28.64 -19.00 6.85
N LEU A 73 -29.05 -19.89 5.94
CA LEU A 73 -28.94 -19.68 4.50
C LEU A 73 -29.70 -18.43 4.04
N GLU A 74 -30.87 -18.19 4.61
CA GLU A 74 -31.72 -17.03 4.31
C GLU A 74 -30.97 -15.72 4.61
N GLU A 75 -30.39 -15.58 5.81
CA GLU A 75 -29.65 -14.38 6.20
C GLU A 75 -28.35 -14.18 5.40
N VAL A 76 -27.63 -15.26 5.06
CA VAL A 76 -26.41 -15.16 4.25
C VAL A 76 -26.74 -14.75 2.81
N ARG A 77 -27.85 -15.24 2.25
CA ARG A 77 -28.33 -14.83 0.92
C ARG A 77 -28.66 -13.35 0.85
N LEU A 78 -29.28 -12.77 1.89
CA LEU A 78 -29.64 -11.34 1.92
C LEU A 78 -28.47 -10.41 1.63
N PHE A 79 -27.26 -10.71 2.12
CA PHE A 79 -26.07 -9.91 1.79
C PHE A 79 -25.37 -10.41 0.52
N SER A 80 -25.35 -11.72 0.28
CA SER A 80 -24.65 -12.31 -0.85
C SER A 80 -25.29 -11.94 -2.20
N ASP A 81 -26.61 -11.81 -2.26
CA ASP A 81 -27.34 -11.38 -3.46
C ASP A 81 -26.99 -9.93 -3.84
N ARG A 82 -26.69 -9.06 -2.87
CA ARG A 82 -26.28 -7.67 -3.15
C ARG A 82 -24.88 -7.60 -3.76
N LEU A 83 -23.98 -8.48 -3.30
CA LEU A 83 -22.62 -8.56 -3.82
C LEU A 83 -22.56 -9.30 -5.17
N LEU A 84 -23.55 -10.13 -5.47
CA LEU A 84 -23.60 -10.93 -6.70
C LEU A 84 -23.55 -10.05 -7.96
N GLY A 85 -24.22 -8.90 -7.96
CA GLY A 85 -24.20 -7.94 -9.06
C GLY A 85 -22.78 -7.45 -9.40
N GLU A 86 -21.96 -7.19 -8.38
CA GLU A 86 -20.56 -6.77 -8.57
C GLU A 86 -19.70 -7.86 -9.19
N VAL A 87 -19.89 -9.09 -8.72
CA VAL A 87 -19.16 -10.24 -9.24
C VAL A 87 -19.58 -10.56 -10.67
N MET A 88 -20.88 -10.42 -10.99
CA MET A 88 -21.39 -10.55 -12.34
C MET A 88 -20.82 -9.45 -13.26
N ALA A 89 -20.81 -8.20 -12.82
CA ALA A 89 -20.19 -7.09 -13.55
C ALA A 89 -18.67 -7.31 -13.72
N PHE A 90 -18.00 -7.91 -12.74
CA PHE A 90 -16.59 -8.28 -12.84
C PHE A 90 -16.33 -9.40 -13.84
N CYS A 91 -17.30 -10.29 -14.06
CA CYS A 91 -17.21 -11.34 -15.06
C CYS A 91 -17.12 -10.78 -16.48
N SER A 92 -16.51 -11.52 -17.41
CA SER A 92 -16.56 -11.22 -18.84
C SER A 92 -16.46 -12.51 -19.66
N PRO A 93 -16.97 -12.55 -20.90
CA PRO A 93 -16.86 -13.72 -21.76
C PRO A 93 -15.41 -14.22 -21.90
N ASP A 94 -14.45 -13.31 -22.05
CA ASP A 94 -13.03 -13.65 -22.19
C ASP A 94 -12.42 -14.18 -20.90
N LEU A 95 -12.85 -13.66 -19.74
CA LEU A 95 -12.42 -14.18 -18.45
C LEU A 95 -12.94 -15.62 -18.22
N LEU A 96 -14.19 -15.90 -18.63
CA LEU A 96 -14.79 -17.24 -18.51
C LEU A 96 -14.15 -18.27 -19.43
N ARG A 97 -13.65 -17.84 -20.58
CA ARG A 97 -12.98 -18.69 -21.59
C ARG A 97 -11.46 -18.77 -21.42
N ASP A 98 -10.91 -18.16 -20.36
CA ASP A 98 -9.48 -18.01 -20.13
C ASP A 98 -8.73 -17.37 -21.34
N SER A 99 -9.39 -16.48 -22.07
CA SER A 99 -8.88 -15.81 -23.29
C SER A 99 -8.64 -14.31 -23.11
N LEU A 100 -8.71 -13.78 -21.89
CA LEU A 100 -8.54 -12.36 -21.60
C LEU A 100 -7.12 -11.88 -21.97
N SER A 101 -7.02 -10.90 -22.88
CA SER A 101 -5.75 -10.23 -23.21
C SER A 101 -5.22 -9.42 -22.04
N LEU A 102 -3.89 -9.45 -21.87
CA LEU A 102 -3.16 -8.68 -20.86
C LEU A 102 -2.31 -7.63 -21.58
N ASP A 103 -2.55 -6.35 -21.27
CA ASP A 103 -1.97 -5.25 -22.04
C ASP A 103 -0.99 -4.40 -21.22
N GLY A 104 -0.05 -3.76 -21.90
CA GLY A 104 0.98 -2.92 -21.30
C GLY A 104 1.78 -3.65 -20.22
N LYS A 105 2.00 -3.00 -19.07
CA LYS A 105 2.78 -3.58 -17.95
C LYS A 105 2.24 -4.93 -17.44
N ARG A 106 0.94 -5.18 -17.61
CA ARG A 106 0.30 -6.46 -17.22
C ARG A 106 0.64 -7.56 -18.22
N GLY A 107 0.68 -7.24 -19.51
CA GLY A 107 1.17 -8.13 -20.57
C GLY A 107 2.66 -8.45 -20.41
N ASP A 108 3.49 -7.46 -20.06
CA ASP A 108 4.92 -7.67 -19.80
C ASP A 108 5.15 -8.63 -18.61
N LEU A 109 4.36 -8.47 -17.55
CA LEU A 109 4.38 -9.39 -16.41
C LEU A 109 3.87 -10.78 -16.81
N ASP A 110 2.86 -10.87 -17.66
CA ASP A 110 2.39 -12.16 -18.16
C ASP A 110 3.46 -12.91 -18.95
N ALA A 111 4.16 -12.22 -19.86
CA ALA A 111 5.28 -12.81 -20.62
C ALA A 111 6.39 -13.32 -19.69
N LEU A 112 6.68 -12.59 -18.61
CA LEU A 112 7.61 -13.01 -17.58
C LEU A 112 7.11 -14.30 -16.88
N LEU A 113 5.84 -14.34 -16.47
CA LEU A 113 5.24 -15.52 -15.82
C LEU A 113 5.20 -16.74 -16.75
N GLN A 114 4.92 -16.55 -18.04
CA GLN A 114 4.97 -17.63 -19.03
C GLN A 114 6.39 -18.19 -19.20
N THR A 115 7.40 -17.33 -19.13
CA THR A 115 8.81 -17.79 -19.16
C THR A 115 9.13 -18.61 -17.91
N LEU A 116 8.74 -18.14 -16.74
CA LEU A 116 8.91 -18.87 -15.47
C LEU A 116 8.19 -20.23 -15.47
N ALA A 117 7.01 -20.31 -16.08
CA ALA A 117 6.26 -21.55 -16.24
C ALA A 117 7.02 -22.61 -17.06
N ARG A 118 7.72 -22.18 -18.12
CA ARG A 118 8.51 -23.05 -19.01
C ARG A 118 9.86 -23.47 -18.41
N SER A 119 10.41 -22.67 -17.51
CA SER A 119 11.62 -22.97 -16.75
C SER A 119 11.36 -24.09 -15.73
N MET A 120 11.54 -25.35 -16.15
CA MET A 120 11.54 -26.53 -15.27
C MET A 120 12.73 -26.49 -14.29
N PRO A 121 12.59 -26.92 -13.03
CA PRO A 121 13.75 -27.19 -12.18
C PRO A 121 14.43 -28.47 -12.67
N SER A 122 15.66 -28.37 -13.19
CA SER A 122 16.55 -29.52 -13.28
C SER A 122 16.83 -30.04 -11.85
N HIS A 123 16.87 -31.35 -11.66
CA HIS A 123 17.25 -31.98 -10.38
C HIS A 123 18.70 -31.65 -9.94
N ASP A 124 19.45 -30.90 -10.75
CA ASP A 124 20.85 -30.50 -10.53
C ASP A 124 21.03 -29.10 -9.90
N GLY A 125 19.97 -28.49 -9.34
CA GLY A 125 20.12 -27.22 -8.60
C GLY A 125 20.56 -26.01 -9.43
N THR A 126 20.61 -26.15 -10.76
CA THR A 126 20.89 -25.06 -11.69
C THR A 126 19.59 -24.34 -12.01
N VAL A 127 19.36 -23.22 -11.31
CA VAL A 127 18.24 -22.31 -11.55
C VAL A 127 18.40 -21.70 -12.95
N PRO A 128 17.40 -21.79 -13.84
CA PRO A 128 17.42 -21.04 -15.10
C PRO A 128 17.54 -19.55 -14.76
N GLN A 129 18.62 -18.90 -15.21
CA GLN A 129 18.74 -17.45 -15.12
C GLN A 129 17.50 -16.82 -15.76
N ALA A 130 16.91 -15.83 -15.08
CA ALA A 130 15.84 -15.04 -15.65
C ALA A 130 16.27 -14.57 -17.05
N PRO A 131 15.37 -14.59 -18.07
CA PRO A 131 15.73 -14.09 -19.39
C PRO A 131 16.32 -12.67 -19.26
N PRO A 132 17.38 -12.34 -20.02
CA PRO A 132 17.90 -10.99 -20.04
C PRO A 132 16.74 -10.05 -20.34
N GLU A 133 16.67 -8.96 -19.58
CA GLU A 133 15.58 -8.00 -19.59
C GLU A 133 15.05 -7.82 -21.01
N SER A 134 13.79 -8.21 -21.26
CA SER A 134 13.06 -7.76 -22.44
C SER A 134 12.88 -6.25 -22.27
N GLY A 135 13.94 -5.50 -22.59
CA GLY A 135 13.97 -4.06 -22.43
C GLY A 135 12.85 -3.47 -23.28
N VAL A 136 12.01 -2.65 -22.65
CA VAL A 136 10.95 -1.90 -23.33
C VAL A 136 11.52 -0.95 -24.40
N ALA A 137 12.83 -0.71 -24.39
CA ALA A 137 13.56 0.12 -25.32
C ALA A 137 13.66 -0.51 -26.73
N LEU A 138 12.95 0.07 -27.69
CA LEU A 138 12.98 -0.25 -29.11
C LEU A 138 14.04 0.58 -29.86
N PRO A 139 14.48 0.14 -31.05
CA PRO A 139 15.27 0.97 -31.93
C PRO A 139 14.48 2.20 -32.39
N VAL A 140 15.16 3.34 -32.57
CA VAL A 140 14.55 4.57 -33.11
C VAL A 140 14.58 4.53 -34.62
N LEU A 141 13.41 4.55 -35.26
CA LEU A 141 13.25 4.64 -36.71
C LEU A 141 12.64 5.99 -37.07
N ALA A 142 13.25 6.72 -38.00
CA ALA A 142 12.87 8.10 -38.30
C ALA A 142 11.38 8.22 -38.68
N GLU A 143 10.86 7.29 -39.47
CA GLU A 143 9.48 7.27 -39.94
C GLU A 143 8.45 7.03 -38.82
N ARG A 144 8.84 6.35 -37.72
CA ARG A 144 7.94 6.00 -36.61
C ARG A 144 7.99 6.97 -35.43
N MET A 145 8.93 7.92 -35.43
CA MET A 145 9.07 8.87 -34.32
C MET A 145 7.85 9.77 -34.16
N ALA A 146 7.17 9.66 -33.02
CA ALA A 146 6.11 10.58 -32.58
C ALA A 146 6.71 11.88 -32.05
N VAL A 147 7.00 12.81 -32.97
CA VAL A 147 7.51 14.17 -32.70
C VAL A 147 6.56 15.20 -33.32
N PRO A 148 6.48 16.44 -32.79
CA PRO A 148 5.67 17.48 -33.39
C PRO A 148 6.26 17.93 -34.74
N GLU A 149 5.45 18.60 -35.56
CA GLU A 149 5.92 19.27 -36.78
C GLU A 149 6.89 20.42 -36.46
N GLU A 150 6.66 21.10 -35.34
CA GLU A 150 7.52 22.17 -34.83
C GLU A 150 7.52 22.11 -33.29
N ALA A 151 8.72 22.13 -32.71
CA ALA A 151 8.97 22.01 -31.28
C ALA A 151 9.43 23.34 -30.67
N GLY A 152 9.33 23.45 -29.34
CA GLY A 152 9.83 24.61 -28.58
C GLY A 152 9.01 25.89 -28.77
N GLN A 153 7.72 25.76 -29.08
CA GLN A 153 6.82 26.88 -29.34
C GLN A 153 6.49 27.70 -28.09
N VAL A 154 6.66 27.12 -26.90
CA VAL A 154 6.32 27.75 -25.61
C VAL A 154 7.58 27.90 -24.77
N ASN A 155 7.90 29.13 -24.35
CA ASN A 155 8.94 29.38 -23.37
C ASN A 155 8.36 29.27 -21.95
N PRO A 156 8.79 28.30 -21.12
CA PRO A 156 8.31 28.18 -19.74
C PRO A 156 8.51 29.44 -18.90
N ALA A 157 9.58 30.21 -19.13
CA ALA A 157 9.88 31.41 -18.33
C ALA A 157 8.81 32.50 -18.45
N ASP A 158 8.05 32.54 -19.56
CA ASP A 158 6.99 33.52 -19.79
C ASP A 158 5.76 33.27 -18.92
N TRP A 159 5.62 32.06 -18.37
CA TRP A 159 4.44 31.60 -17.63
C TRP A 159 4.74 31.24 -16.17
N LEU A 160 5.96 30.82 -15.86
CA LEU A 160 6.33 30.45 -14.51
C LEU A 160 6.30 31.67 -13.57
N ASP A 161 6.02 31.43 -12.28
CA ASP A 161 6.17 32.47 -11.27
C ASP A 161 7.62 33.02 -11.26
N PRO A 162 7.85 34.29 -10.89
CA PRO A 162 9.15 34.93 -11.06
C PRO A 162 10.33 34.19 -10.41
N LEU A 163 10.10 33.49 -9.29
CA LEU A 163 11.15 32.72 -8.62
C LEU A 163 11.47 31.44 -9.40
N LYS A 164 10.46 30.69 -9.86
CA LYS A 164 10.67 29.52 -10.71
C LYS A 164 11.23 29.88 -12.08
N ALA A 165 10.78 30.99 -12.68
CA ALA A 165 11.31 31.51 -13.93
C ALA A 165 12.81 31.82 -13.79
N ALA A 166 13.24 32.49 -12.72
CA ALA A 166 14.65 32.76 -12.46
C ALA A 166 15.50 31.48 -12.31
N VAL A 167 14.95 30.43 -11.67
CA VAL A 167 15.62 29.13 -11.58
C VAL A 167 15.68 28.42 -12.93
N PHE A 168 14.59 28.49 -13.71
CA PHE A 168 14.52 27.91 -15.04
C PHE A 168 15.47 28.57 -16.04
N GLU A 169 15.62 29.90 -16.00
CA GLU A 169 16.61 30.62 -16.83
C GLU A 169 18.06 30.28 -16.43
N ASN A 170 18.28 29.82 -15.19
CA ASN A 170 19.58 29.46 -14.66
C ASN A 170 19.66 28.00 -14.19
N LEU A 171 19.22 27.05 -15.02
CA LEU A 171 19.30 25.61 -14.73
C LEU A 171 20.74 25.13 -14.49
N GLU A 172 21.76 25.82 -15.02
CA GLU A 172 23.17 25.52 -14.76
C GLU A 172 23.51 25.50 -13.26
N SER A 173 22.85 26.37 -12.48
CA SER A 173 23.03 26.46 -11.03
C SER A 173 22.58 25.21 -10.25
N LEU A 174 21.75 24.35 -10.87
CA LEU A 174 21.32 23.08 -10.28
C LEU A 174 22.39 21.99 -10.36
N ARG A 175 23.42 22.19 -11.20
CA ARG A 175 24.54 21.27 -11.31
C ARG A 175 25.34 21.29 -10.02
N LEU A 176 25.67 20.09 -9.57
CA LEU A 176 26.49 19.84 -8.41
C LEU A 176 27.97 19.99 -8.77
N PRO A 177 28.82 20.31 -7.79
CA PRO A 177 30.26 20.12 -7.96
C PRO A 177 30.57 18.64 -8.25
N GLU A 178 31.60 18.37 -9.04
CA GLU A 178 31.88 17.02 -9.57
C GLU A 178 32.13 15.98 -8.48
N GLU A 179 32.67 16.41 -7.34
CA GLU A 179 32.89 15.57 -6.16
C GLU A 179 31.59 15.05 -5.53
N ALA A 180 30.44 15.67 -5.86
CA ALA A 180 29.12 15.30 -5.38
C ALA A 180 28.26 14.60 -6.45
N TRP A 181 28.82 14.29 -7.63
CA TRP A 181 28.10 13.56 -8.66
C TRP A 181 27.86 12.11 -8.25
N GLN A 182 26.75 11.55 -8.72
CA GLN A 182 26.53 10.10 -8.66
C GLN A 182 27.39 9.39 -9.73
N GLU A 183 27.45 8.06 -9.67
CA GLU A 183 28.04 7.29 -10.77
C GLU A 183 27.34 7.66 -12.09
N ILE A 184 28.12 8.16 -13.06
CA ILE A 184 27.61 8.59 -14.37
C ILE A 184 27.23 7.35 -15.17
N PRO A 185 25.94 7.08 -15.41
CA PRO A 185 25.54 5.88 -16.13
C PRO A 185 25.85 6.01 -17.62
N ILE A 186 26.09 4.87 -18.30
CA ILE A 186 26.19 4.86 -19.77
C ILE A 186 24.78 5.05 -20.35
N SER A 187 24.63 6.00 -21.26
CA SER A 187 23.38 6.26 -21.94
C SER A 187 23.01 5.17 -22.94
N CYS A 188 21.71 4.87 -23.04
CA CYS A 188 21.14 3.92 -23.98
C CYS A 188 20.84 4.64 -25.29
N HIS A 189 21.62 4.34 -26.31
CA HIS A 189 21.44 4.90 -27.64
C HIS A 189 21.19 3.78 -28.66
N ARG A 190 19.90 3.56 -28.97
CA ARG A 190 19.37 2.54 -29.88
C ARG A 190 18.95 3.13 -31.22
N VAL A 191 19.74 4.05 -31.78
CA VAL A 191 19.54 4.49 -33.17
C VAL A 191 20.43 3.63 -34.08
N PRO A 192 19.86 2.85 -35.01
CA PRO A 192 20.62 2.11 -36.01
C PRO A 192 21.50 3.04 -36.85
N LEU A 193 22.68 2.57 -37.26
CA LEU A 193 23.65 3.41 -37.99
C LEU A 193 23.09 3.94 -39.32
N ASP A 194 22.27 3.15 -40.00
CA ASP A 194 21.59 3.51 -41.25
C ASP A 194 20.44 4.52 -41.03
N GLN A 195 19.92 4.62 -39.80
CA GLN A 195 18.86 5.56 -39.43
C GLN A 195 19.40 6.87 -38.85
N GLU A 196 20.68 6.93 -38.44
CA GLU A 196 21.26 8.06 -37.73
C GLU A 196 21.02 9.40 -38.44
N ALA A 197 21.36 9.46 -39.73
CA ALA A 197 21.21 10.66 -40.54
C ALA A 197 19.74 11.09 -40.67
N ALA A 198 18.83 10.15 -40.92
CA ALA A 198 17.41 10.42 -41.06
C ALA A 198 16.77 10.90 -39.75
N VAL A 199 17.15 10.30 -38.62
CA VAL A 199 16.69 10.72 -37.28
C VAL A 199 17.20 12.13 -36.97
N MET A 200 18.49 12.41 -37.20
CA MET A 200 19.05 13.74 -36.94
C MET A 200 18.42 14.81 -37.83
N GLN A 201 18.22 14.51 -39.12
CA GLN A 201 17.56 15.41 -40.05
C GLN A 201 16.12 15.72 -39.58
N LYS A 202 15.34 14.69 -39.21
CA LYS A 202 13.98 14.87 -38.69
C LYS A 202 13.95 15.71 -37.40
N LEU A 203 14.88 15.49 -36.47
CA LEU A 203 14.96 16.28 -35.23
C LEU A 203 15.35 17.74 -35.48
N LEU A 204 16.23 18.01 -36.46
CA LEU A 204 16.61 19.37 -36.85
C LEU A 204 15.46 20.08 -37.57
N ASP A 205 14.75 19.39 -38.46
CA ASP A 205 13.66 19.98 -39.25
C ASP A 205 12.42 20.27 -38.41
N THR A 206 12.24 19.54 -37.31
CA THR A 206 11.18 19.79 -36.30
C THR A 206 11.61 20.77 -35.21
N ASN A 207 12.81 21.36 -35.31
CA ASN A 207 13.36 22.27 -34.31
C ASN A 207 13.51 21.67 -32.88
N MET A 208 13.61 20.33 -32.77
CA MET A 208 13.82 19.67 -31.47
C MET A 208 15.26 19.77 -30.98
N VAL A 209 16.22 19.85 -31.92
CA VAL A 209 17.65 19.91 -31.63
C VAL A 209 18.33 21.02 -32.41
N VAL A 210 19.48 21.45 -31.92
CA VAL A 210 20.44 22.32 -32.61
C VAL A 210 21.81 21.67 -32.65
N LEU A 211 22.66 22.08 -33.61
CA LEU A 211 24.03 21.60 -33.72
C LEU A 211 24.96 22.47 -32.86
N VAL A 212 25.71 21.83 -31.96
CA VAL A 212 26.69 22.48 -31.09
C VAL A 212 28.08 21.89 -31.35
N PRO A 213 29.14 22.70 -31.46
CA PRO A 213 30.52 22.19 -31.55
C PRO A 213 30.87 21.28 -30.37
N GLU A 214 31.50 20.14 -30.63
CA GLU A 214 31.88 19.18 -29.59
C GLU A 214 32.89 19.75 -28.56
N SER A 215 33.59 20.83 -28.93
CA SER A 215 34.48 21.58 -28.03
C SER A 215 33.74 22.28 -26.90
N ASP A 216 32.47 22.64 -27.11
CA ASP A 216 31.72 23.53 -26.22
C ASP A 216 30.84 22.75 -25.23
N LEU A 217 30.84 21.42 -25.38
CA LEU A 217 30.04 20.49 -24.59
C LEU A 217 30.71 20.17 -23.25
N PRO A 218 29.90 19.92 -22.20
CA PRO A 218 30.42 19.59 -20.88
C PRO A 218 31.22 18.28 -20.87
N ARG A 219 32.32 18.30 -20.13
CA ARG A 219 33.19 17.15 -19.88
C ARG A 219 33.34 16.95 -18.38
N ALA A 220 33.41 15.70 -17.96
CA ALA A 220 33.90 15.33 -16.64
C ALA A 220 35.42 15.63 -16.54
N GLN A 221 35.98 15.69 -15.33
CA GLN A 221 37.42 15.86 -15.08
C GLN A 221 38.28 14.84 -15.82
N ASN A 222 37.77 13.63 -16.07
CA ASN A 222 38.44 12.59 -16.85
C ASN A 222 38.41 12.82 -18.38
N GLY A 223 37.89 13.97 -18.84
CA GLY A 223 37.81 14.38 -20.25
C GLY A 223 36.65 13.77 -21.04
N LYS A 224 35.87 12.85 -20.44
CA LYS A 224 34.71 12.22 -21.10
C LYS A 224 33.55 13.20 -21.21
N LEU A 225 32.91 13.22 -22.37
CA LEU A 225 31.71 14.00 -22.61
C LEU A 225 30.51 13.41 -21.86
N LEU A 226 29.65 14.28 -21.37
CA LEU A 226 28.33 13.91 -20.85
C LEU A 226 27.34 13.92 -22.01
N VAL A 227 27.05 12.75 -22.59
CA VAL A 227 26.20 12.62 -23.78
C VAL A 227 25.07 11.64 -23.52
N GLY A 228 23.83 12.11 -23.69
CA GLY A 228 22.65 11.27 -23.59
C GLY A 228 22.44 10.36 -24.81
N GLY A 229 21.46 9.49 -24.70
CA GLY A 229 21.09 8.50 -25.73
C GLY A 229 19.67 8.68 -26.21
N LEU A 230 19.30 7.97 -27.29
CA LEU A 230 17.93 7.92 -27.78
C LEU A 230 17.48 6.47 -27.88
N PHE A 231 16.28 6.19 -27.41
CA PHE A 231 15.61 4.92 -27.66
C PHE A 231 14.12 5.16 -27.82
N ALA A 232 13.39 4.20 -28.38
CA ALA A 232 11.96 4.31 -28.60
C ALA A 232 11.18 3.44 -27.60
N VAL A 233 9.92 3.80 -27.34
CA VAL A 233 8.96 2.96 -26.63
C VAL A 233 7.67 2.94 -27.42
N LYS A 234 7.06 1.76 -27.59
CA LYS A 234 5.84 1.59 -28.38
C LYS A 234 4.74 2.56 -27.92
N LYS A 235 4.19 3.35 -28.85
CA LYS A 235 3.03 4.24 -28.58
C LYS A 235 1.74 3.59 -29.08
N ASN A 236 1.72 3.23 -30.36
CA ASN A 236 0.60 2.59 -31.04
C ASN A 236 1.14 1.70 -32.18
N SER A 237 0.32 1.34 -33.17
CA SER A 237 0.73 0.50 -34.29
C SER A 237 1.62 1.22 -35.31
N SER A 238 1.54 2.54 -35.41
CA SER A 238 2.21 3.35 -36.45
C SER A 238 3.38 4.17 -35.91
N GLU A 239 3.36 4.50 -34.62
CA GLU A 239 4.31 5.41 -34.00
C GLU A 239 4.91 4.84 -32.71
N ASP A 240 6.11 5.32 -32.39
CA ASP A 240 6.80 5.09 -31.14
C ASP A 240 7.18 6.41 -30.47
N ARG A 241 7.15 6.45 -29.13
CA ARG A 241 7.60 7.58 -28.32
C ARG A 241 9.11 7.64 -28.34
N LEU A 242 9.68 8.81 -28.66
CA LEU A 242 11.11 9.05 -28.53
C LEU A 242 11.46 9.30 -27.05
N ILE A 243 12.44 8.59 -26.52
CA ILE A 243 12.93 8.79 -25.16
C ILE A 243 14.37 9.29 -25.20
N PHE A 244 14.63 10.37 -24.45
CA PHE A 244 15.97 10.92 -24.29
C PHE A 244 16.59 10.35 -23.02
N ASP A 245 17.53 9.42 -23.18
CA ASP A 245 18.29 8.88 -22.06
C ASP A 245 19.32 9.91 -21.57
N ARG A 246 18.86 10.80 -20.69
CA ARG A 246 19.64 11.88 -20.09
C ARG A 246 20.30 11.47 -18.78
N ARG A 247 20.36 10.16 -18.44
CA ARG A 247 20.98 9.68 -17.19
C ARG A 247 22.39 10.24 -16.93
N PRO A 248 23.30 10.39 -17.92
CA PRO A 248 24.61 10.98 -17.68
C PRO A 248 24.55 12.40 -17.09
N GLU A 249 23.76 13.30 -17.67
CA GLU A 249 23.66 14.69 -17.17
C GLU A 249 22.78 14.75 -15.90
N ASN A 250 21.71 13.96 -15.82
CA ASN A 250 20.85 13.90 -14.64
C ASN A 250 21.61 13.50 -13.36
N ALA A 251 22.66 12.68 -13.47
CA ALA A 251 23.52 12.28 -12.35
C ALA A 251 24.32 13.45 -11.74
N THR A 252 24.36 14.60 -12.43
CA THR A 252 25.14 15.78 -12.04
C THR A 252 24.29 16.88 -11.39
N MET A 253 22.97 16.72 -11.26
CA MET A 253 22.10 17.81 -10.82
C MET A 253 21.04 17.40 -9.79
N ARG A 254 20.54 18.39 -9.05
CA ARG A 254 19.44 18.20 -8.09
C ARG A 254 18.08 18.22 -8.78
N ARG A 255 17.11 17.51 -8.17
CA ARG A 255 15.70 17.58 -8.55
C ARG A 255 15.03 18.82 -7.93
N LEU A 256 14.23 19.54 -8.73
CA LEU A 256 13.50 20.76 -8.35
C LEU A 256 12.36 20.50 -7.35
N ARG A 257 11.64 19.38 -7.47
CA ARG A 257 10.50 19.00 -6.62
C ARG A 257 9.35 20.02 -6.63
N TRP A 258 9.09 20.62 -7.79
CA TRP A 258 7.98 21.57 -7.95
C TRP A 258 6.62 20.89 -8.16
N ALA A 259 6.59 19.69 -8.73
CA ALA A 259 5.33 19.04 -9.08
C ALA A 259 4.59 18.50 -7.84
N SER A 260 3.32 18.88 -7.69
CA SER A 260 2.36 18.31 -6.75
C SER A 260 1.15 17.81 -7.53
N LEU A 261 1.09 16.51 -7.79
CA LEU A 261 0.12 15.94 -8.74
C LEU A 261 -1.19 15.53 -8.05
N PRO A 262 -2.35 15.62 -8.73
CA PRO A 262 -3.58 14.97 -8.28
C PRO A 262 -3.46 13.45 -8.43
N SER A 263 -4.42 12.73 -7.85
CA SER A 263 -4.56 11.29 -8.04
C SER A 263 -6.03 10.94 -8.19
N GLY A 264 -6.34 9.93 -9.01
CA GLY A 264 -7.70 9.38 -9.09
C GLY A 264 -8.22 8.90 -7.72
N ALA A 265 -7.34 8.55 -6.79
CA ALA A 265 -7.71 8.21 -5.41
C ALA A 265 -8.32 9.39 -4.63
N CYS A 266 -8.09 10.65 -5.03
CA CYS A 266 -8.68 11.80 -4.35
C CYS A 266 -10.21 11.81 -4.45
N PHE A 267 -10.79 11.23 -5.51
CA PHE A 267 -12.24 11.07 -5.65
C PHE A 267 -12.87 10.18 -4.57
N THR A 268 -12.10 9.33 -3.89
CA THR A 268 -12.60 8.52 -2.76
C THR A 268 -13.05 9.35 -1.55
N CYS A 269 -12.69 10.63 -1.53
CA CYS A 269 -13.10 11.60 -0.51
C CYS A 269 -14.41 12.33 -0.86
N MET A 270 -14.94 12.16 -2.07
CA MET A 270 -16.21 12.78 -2.47
C MET A 270 -17.38 12.01 -1.88
N LEU A 271 -18.43 12.74 -1.49
CA LEU A 271 -19.71 12.18 -1.08
C LEU A 271 -20.82 12.80 -1.92
N LEU A 272 -21.77 11.95 -2.33
CA LEU A 272 -22.95 12.33 -3.13
C LEU A 272 -24.22 12.05 -2.34
N ARG A 273 -25.10 13.05 -2.27
CA ARG A 273 -26.47 12.90 -1.79
C ARG A 273 -27.32 12.12 -2.80
N SER A 274 -28.49 11.66 -2.38
CA SER A 274 -29.42 10.90 -3.23
C SER A 274 -29.84 11.66 -4.49
N ASN A 275 -29.88 13.00 -4.44
CA ASN A 275 -30.21 13.86 -5.57
C ASN A 275 -28.98 14.45 -6.29
N GLU A 276 -27.76 14.02 -5.98
CA GLU A 276 -26.54 14.55 -6.61
C GLU A 276 -25.94 13.53 -7.57
N TYR A 277 -25.23 14.00 -8.60
CA TYR A 277 -24.40 13.18 -9.50
C TYR A 277 -23.12 13.94 -9.87
N VAL A 278 -22.15 13.28 -10.51
CA VAL A 278 -20.90 13.91 -10.95
C VAL A 278 -20.77 13.82 -12.46
N ARG A 279 -20.23 14.87 -13.07
CA ARG A 279 -19.76 14.85 -14.45
C ARG A 279 -18.36 15.42 -14.56
N GLY A 280 -17.61 15.01 -15.58
CA GLY A 280 -16.23 15.43 -15.81
C GLY A 280 -16.01 15.89 -17.24
N SER A 281 -15.07 16.82 -17.40
CA SER A 281 -14.52 17.27 -18.68
C SER A 281 -13.00 17.18 -18.61
N GLY A 282 -12.36 16.64 -19.65
CA GLY A 282 -10.92 16.46 -19.68
C GLY A 282 -10.25 16.88 -20.98
N ASP A 283 -8.97 17.22 -20.88
CA ASP A 283 -8.11 17.64 -21.99
C ASP A 283 -6.71 17.06 -21.85
N ASP A 284 -6.14 16.63 -22.98
CA ASP A 284 -4.78 16.08 -23.08
C ASP A 284 -3.98 16.97 -24.05
N LEU A 285 -2.75 17.34 -23.69
CA LEU A 285 -1.88 18.16 -24.54
C LEU A 285 -1.00 17.29 -25.44
N ARG A 286 -0.95 17.59 -26.74
CA ARG A 286 -0.12 16.86 -27.71
C ARG A 286 1.34 17.22 -27.54
N ASN A 287 2.20 16.20 -27.44
CA ASN A 287 3.66 16.35 -27.42
C ASN A 287 4.15 17.38 -26.39
N PHE A 288 3.48 17.47 -25.23
CA PHE A 288 3.59 18.59 -24.30
C PHE A 288 5.03 18.94 -23.93
N TYR A 289 5.85 17.96 -23.53
CA TYR A 289 7.26 18.20 -23.22
C TYR A 289 8.03 18.86 -24.38
N TYR A 290 7.78 18.44 -25.62
CA TYR A 290 8.48 18.99 -26.78
C TYR A 290 7.96 20.37 -27.20
N ALA A 291 6.78 20.78 -26.73
CA ALA A 291 6.31 22.15 -26.93
C ALA A 291 7.08 23.15 -26.06
N LEU A 292 7.65 22.70 -24.94
CA LEU A 292 8.36 23.53 -23.97
C LEU A 292 9.83 23.68 -24.36
N GLY A 293 10.23 24.91 -24.70
CA GLY A 293 11.61 25.28 -25.01
C GLY A 293 12.52 25.23 -23.77
N LEU A 294 13.83 25.16 -24.00
CA LEU A 294 14.88 25.29 -22.98
C LEU A 294 15.64 26.61 -23.16
N PRO A 295 16.21 27.19 -22.08
CA PRO A 295 17.07 28.37 -22.20
C PRO A 295 18.31 28.05 -23.02
N GLU A 296 18.78 29.01 -23.82
CA GLU A 296 19.95 28.85 -24.71
C GLU A 296 21.22 28.43 -23.94
N THR A 297 21.41 28.93 -22.72
CA THR A 297 22.53 28.57 -21.83
C THR A 297 22.54 27.08 -21.47
N TRP A 298 21.36 26.46 -21.40
CA TRP A 298 21.19 25.07 -20.98
C TRP A 298 21.33 24.07 -22.13
N ILE A 299 21.14 24.49 -23.38
CA ILE A 299 21.10 23.59 -24.55
C ILE A 299 22.35 22.72 -24.67
N ARG A 300 23.55 23.28 -24.44
CA ARG A 300 24.83 22.55 -24.54
C ARG A 300 24.95 21.34 -23.59
N TYR A 301 24.16 21.30 -22.51
CA TYR A 301 24.11 20.18 -21.57
C TYR A 301 23.20 19.03 -22.03
N ASN A 302 22.52 19.20 -23.16
CA ASN A 302 21.56 18.23 -23.69
C ASN A 302 22.06 17.52 -24.95
N ALA A 303 23.38 17.33 -25.05
CA ALA A 303 24.01 16.60 -26.15
C ALA A 303 23.52 15.16 -26.23
N VAL A 304 23.30 14.66 -27.45
CA VAL A 304 22.73 13.32 -27.67
C VAL A 304 23.43 12.56 -28.79
N GLY A 305 23.55 11.24 -28.60
CA GLY A 305 23.92 10.29 -29.65
C GLY A 305 25.36 10.39 -30.13
N ARG A 306 25.58 10.16 -31.42
CA ARG A 306 26.91 10.20 -32.07
C ARG A 306 27.21 11.60 -32.61
N ARG A 307 28.39 11.77 -33.24
CA ARG A 307 28.68 12.97 -34.03
C ARG A 307 27.74 13.02 -35.23
N VAL A 308 27.28 14.21 -35.57
CA VAL A 308 26.38 14.42 -36.72
C VAL A 308 27.18 14.29 -38.02
N ASP A 309 26.56 13.70 -39.05
CA ASP A 309 27.18 13.55 -40.37
C ASP A 309 27.63 14.93 -40.90
N PRO A 310 28.91 15.09 -41.31
CA PRO A 310 29.42 16.33 -41.88
C PRO A 310 28.57 16.90 -43.03
N LYS A 311 27.86 16.06 -43.79
CA LYS A 311 26.93 16.51 -44.84
C LYS A 311 25.74 17.28 -44.27
N ILE A 312 25.19 16.82 -43.15
CA ILE A 312 24.09 17.50 -42.45
C ILE A 312 24.60 18.81 -41.84
N VAL A 313 25.81 18.79 -41.26
CA VAL A 313 26.48 19.99 -40.73
C VAL A 313 26.65 21.05 -41.83
N ALA A 314 27.18 20.65 -42.99
CA ALA A 314 27.32 21.53 -44.16
C ALA A 314 25.97 22.03 -44.68
N ALA A 315 24.93 21.18 -44.71
CA ALA A 315 23.59 21.55 -45.16
C ALA A 315 22.93 22.60 -44.25
N LYS A 316 23.32 22.68 -42.96
CA LYS A 316 22.90 23.75 -42.04
C LYS A 316 23.85 24.97 -42.05
N GLY A 317 24.79 25.04 -43.00
CA GLY A 317 25.69 26.18 -43.18
C GLY A 317 26.88 26.25 -42.20
N LEU A 318 27.16 25.17 -41.48
CA LEU A 318 28.27 25.08 -40.50
C LEU A 318 29.50 24.41 -41.12
N ASP A 319 30.69 24.61 -40.53
CA ASP A 319 31.94 23.99 -41.04
C ASP A 319 31.93 22.46 -40.81
N PRO A 320 31.87 21.63 -41.86
CA PRO A 320 31.83 20.17 -41.74
C PRO A 320 33.12 19.56 -41.18
N ARG A 321 34.21 20.33 -41.10
CA ARG A 321 35.50 19.88 -40.50
C ARG A 321 35.49 19.98 -38.99
N VAL A 322 34.60 20.79 -38.42
CA VAL A 322 34.43 20.90 -36.96
C VAL A 322 33.44 19.81 -36.53
N PRO A 323 33.81 18.92 -35.60
CA PRO A 323 32.88 17.92 -35.08
C PRO A 323 31.73 18.58 -34.33
N HIS A 324 30.50 18.32 -34.77
CA HIS A 324 29.27 18.79 -34.11
C HIS A 324 28.47 17.62 -33.53
N ARG A 325 27.68 17.93 -32.49
CA ARG A 325 26.68 17.03 -31.93
C ARG A 325 25.33 17.73 -31.88
N ALA A 326 24.26 16.93 -31.94
CA ALA A 326 22.92 17.43 -31.71
C ALA A 326 22.70 17.63 -30.21
N CYS A 327 22.10 18.76 -29.85
CA CYS A 327 21.68 19.09 -28.49
C CYS A 327 20.19 19.38 -28.47
N PHE A 328 19.45 18.77 -27.55
CA PHE A 328 18.02 19.09 -27.37
C PHE A 328 17.85 20.54 -26.93
N ARG A 329 16.94 21.26 -27.60
CA ARG A 329 16.55 22.63 -27.24
C ARG A 329 15.17 22.74 -26.62
N VAL A 330 14.54 21.59 -26.36
CA VAL A 330 13.21 21.45 -25.75
C VAL A 330 13.31 20.48 -24.58
N LEU A 331 12.33 20.49 -23.67
CA LEU A 331 12.30 19.53 -22.58
C LEU A 331 12.24 18.10 -23.12
N GLY A 332 13.27 17.32 -22.80
CA GLY A 332 13.39 15.93 -23.21
C GLY A 332 12.67 14.99 -22.25
N MET A 333 11.90 14.05 -22.80
CA MET A 333 11.34 12.93 -22.03
C MET A 333 12.48 12.05 -21.50
N GLY A 334 12.84 12.25 -20.23
CA GLY A 334 13.97 11.59 -19.56
C GLY A 334 14.86 12.55 -18.75
N ASP A 335 14.64 13.86 -18.84
CA ASP A 335 15.22 14.84 -17.92
C ASP A 335 14.62 14.71 -16.51
N ILE A 336 15.49 14.72 -15.48
CA ILE A 336 15.10 14.59 -14.07
C ILE A 336 14.14 15.70 -13.61
N ASN A 337 14.21 16.88 -14.23
CA ASN A 337 13.41 18.05 -13.91
C ASN A 337 12.28 18.34 -14.92
N ALA A 338 12.16 17.56 -16.00
CA ALA A 338 11.12 17.78 -17.00
C ALA A 338 9.71 17.80 -16.42
N CYS A 339 9.37 16.84 -15.55
CA CYS A 339 8.05 16.79 -14.92
C CYS A 339 7.78 18.00 -14.02
N ASP A 340 8.79 18.46 -13.28
CA ASP A 340 8.66 19.60 -12.36
C ASP A 340 8.42 20.90 -13.13
N VAL A 341 9.19 21.13 -14.21
CA VAL A 341 9.01 22.30 -15.08
C VAL A 341 7.69 22.23 -15.85
N ALA A 342 7.37 21.07 -16.45
CA ALA A 342 6.16 20.89 -17.25
C ALA A 342 4.89 21.07 -16.41
N GLN A 343 4.83 20.45 -15.23
CA GLN A 343 3.70 20.61 -14.30
C GLN A 343 3.55 22.09 -13.89
N ALA A 344 4.63 22.74 -13.45
CA ALA A 344 4.56 24.12 -13.00
C ALA A 344 4.14 25.08 -14.12
N THR A 345 4.60 24.84 -15.35
CA THR A 345 4.23 25.65 -16.52
C THR A 345 2.75 25.48 -16.84
N HIS A 346 2.26 24.24 -16.91
CA HIS A 346 0.84 23.97 -17.21
C HIS A 346 -0.09 24.57 -16.15
N GLU A 347 0.23 24.38 -14.87
CA GLU A 347 -0.56 24.97 -13.80
C GLU A 347 -0.56 26.51 -13.85
N SER A 348 0.56 27.14 -14.20
CA SER A 348 0.63 28.61 -14.24
C SER A 348 -0.20 29.19 -15.38
N ILE A 349 -0.13 28.58 -16.58
CA ILE A 349 -0.99 28.93 -17.74
C ILE A 349 -2.48 28.89 -17.35
N LEU A 350 -2.89 27.85 -16.62
CA LEU A 350 -4.29 27.69 -16.22
C LEU A 350 -4.69 28.63 -15.07
N ARG A 351 -3.79 28.88 -14.11
CA ARG A 351 -4.04 29.85 -13.03
C ARG A 351 -4.22 31.27 -13.56
N ASP A 352 -3.45 31.67 -14.57
CA ASP A 352 -3.59 32.97 -15.22
C ASP A 352 -4.96 33.13 -15.90
N ALA A 353 -5.58 32.03 -16.31
CA ALA A 353 -6.93 31.98 -16.86
C ALA A 353 -8.03 31.84 -15.78
N GLY A 354 -7.67 31.79 -14.49
CA GLY A 354 -8.59 31.68 -13.36
C GLY A 354 -9.06 30.24 -13.05
N LEU A 355 -8.26 29.23 -13.37
CA LEU A 355 -8.47 27.84 -12.93
C LEU A 355 -7.50 27.48 -11.80
N LEU A 356 -7.69 26.31 -11.18
CA LEU A 356 -6.81 25.74 -10.15
C LEU A 356 -6.68 26.64 -8.92
N GLU A 357 -7.80 27.26 -8.54
CA GLU A 357 -7.92 28.05 -7.32
C GLU A 357 -7.70 27.14 -6.09
N PRO A 358 -7.14 27.65 -4.98
CA PRO A 358 -6.90 26.85 -3.78
C PRO A 358 -8.14 26.08 -3.28
N GLU A 359 -9.34 26.61 -3.52
CA GLU A 359 -10.63 26.07 -3.11
C GLU A 359 -11.21 25.04 -4.09
N THR A 360 -10.64 24.87 -5.28
CA THR A 360 -11.09 23.91 -6.32
C THR A 360 -10.03 22.89 -6.70
N VAL A 361 -8.74 23.17 -6.46
CA VAL A 361 -7.63 22.34 -6.92
C VAL A 361 -7.48 21.05 -6.10
N LEU A 362 -7.37 19.93 -6.80
CA LEU A 362 -7.03 18.63 -6.24
C LEU A 362 -5.52 18.44 -6.22
N VAL A 363 -5.01 18.10 -5.04
CA VAL A 363 -3.60 17.72 -4.85
C VAL A 363 -3.54 16.45 -4.01
N TYR A 364 -2.83 15.43 -4.49
CA TYR A 364 -2.68 14.20 -3.73
C TYR A 364 -1.94 14.44 -2.41
N GLY A 365 -2.44 13.86 -1.33
CA GLY A 365 -1.90 14.06 0.02
C GLY A 365 -2.40 15.32 0.74
N LYS A 366 -3.16 16.19 0.06
CA LYS A 366 -3.85 17.34 0.70
C LYS A 366 -5.34 17.06 0.88
N SER A 367 -6.01 17.87 1.70
CA SER A 367 -7.46 17.84 1.86
C SER A 367 -8.15 18.08 0.52
N ALA A 368 -9.21 17.32 0.22
CA ALA A 368 -9.96 17.53 -1.01
C ALA A 368 -10.82 18.81 -0.90
N PRO A 369 -11.04 19.53 -2.01
CA PRO A 369 -11.91 20.71 -2.07
C PRO A 369 -13.30 20.45 -1.48
N LEU A 370 -13.87 21.48 -0.82
CA LEU A 370 -15.22 21.44 -0.26
C LEU A 370 -16.29 21.91 -1.27
N THR A 371 -15.86 22.59 -2.32
CA THR A 371 -16.71 23.11 -3.40
C THR A 371 -17.29 21.98 -4.26
N ASP A 372 -18.26 22.33 -5.10
CA ASP A 372 -18.85 21.40 -6.07
C ASP A 372 -17.96 21.19 -7.30
N ILE A 373 -16.92 22.01 -7.49
CA ILE A 373 -15.99 21.91 -8.62
C ILE A 373 -14.62 21.48 -8.15
N TRP A 374 -14.15 20.39 -8.72
CA TRP A 374 -12.83 19.84 -8.48
C TRP A 374 -12.01 19.89 -9.77
N GLU A 375 -10.87 20.55 -9.72
CA GLU A 375 -9.97 20.72 -10.86
C GLU A 375 -8.62 20.08 -10.56
N GLY A 376 -7.91 19.62 -11.58
CA GLY A 376 -6.55 19.19 -11.40
C GLY A 376 -5.81 19.03 -12.71
N VAL A 377 -4.49 19.06 -12.62
CA VAL A 377 -3.60 18.85 -13.75
C VAL A 377 -2.61 17.76 -13.40
N TYR A 378 -2.53 16.74 -14.23
CA TYR A 378 -1.50 15.72 -14.16
C TYR A 378 -0.65 15.80 -15.42
N LEU A 379 0.47 16.52 -15.32
CA LEU A 379 1.39 16.76 -16.44
C LEU A 379 0.67 17.41 -17.62
N ASP A 380 0.30 16.66 -18.64
CA ASP A 380 -0.39 17.08 -19.87
C ASP A 380 -1.93 16.94 -19.80
N ASP A 381 -2.46 16.33 -18.74
CA ASP A 381 -3.88 15.97 -18.57
C ASP A 381 -4.60 16.91 -17.60
N LEU A 382 -5.56 17.69 -18.09
CA LEU A 382 -6.47 18.53 -17.29
C LEU A 382 -7.78 17.78 -17.04
N LEU A 383 -8.31 17.87 -15.82
CA LEU A 383 -9.67 17.48 -15.48
C LEU A 383 -10.40 18.60 -14.75
N VAL A 384 -11.64 18.85 -15.15
CA VAL A 384 -12.63 19.65 -14.41
C VAL A 384 -13.83 18.75 -14.12
N ALA A 385 -14.12 18.49 -12.85
CA ALA A 385 -15.25 17.66 -12.41
C ALA A 385 -16.22 18.50 -11.59
N LYS A 386 -17.53 18.34 -11.83
CA LYS A 386 -18.60 19.05 -11.14
C LYS A 386 -19.57 18.08 -10.48
N ARG A 387 -19.81 18.26 -9.19
CA ARG A 387 -20.95 17.71 -8.46
C ARG A 387 -22.19 18.53 -8.80
N CYS A 388 -23.18 17.88 -9.38
CA CYS A 388 -24.41 18.49 -9.86
C CYS A 388 -25.57 18.08 -8.94
N THR A 389 -26.42 19.05 -8.58
CA THR A 389 -27.65 18.79 -7.82
C THR A 389 -28.83 18.66 -8.78
N TYR A 390 -29.56 17.57 -8.68
CA TYR A 390 -30.81 17.32 -9.38
C TYR A 390 -32.00 17.68 -8.47
N HIS A 391 -33.12 18.07 -9.09
CA HIS A 391 -34.31 18.56 -8.36
C HIS A 391 -35.04 17.45 -7.59
N SER A 392 -34.78 16.19 -7.91
CA SER A 392 -35.30 15.01 -7.22
C SER A 392 -34.17 14.01 -6.96
N GLU A 393 -34.48 12.92 -6.27
CA GLU A 393 -33.58 11.77 -6.17
C GLU A 393 -33.17 11.27 -7.57
N VAL A 394 -31.89 10.90 -7.71
CA VAL A 394 -31.31 10.35 -8.93
C VAL A 394 -31.60 8.84 -8.97
N PRO A 395 -32.41 8.35 -9.93
CA PRO A 395 -32.70 6.93 -10.03
C PRO A 395 -31.45 6.14 -10.45
N LEU A 396 -31.14 5.07 -9.71
CA LEU A 396 -29.97 4.20 -9.94
C LEU A 396 -30.30 2.91 -10.69
N ASP A 397 -31.45 2.89 -11.36
CA ASP A 397 -31.96 1.76 -12.16
C ASP A 397 -31.41 1.77 -13.61
N GLY A 398 -30.56 2.74 -13.94
CA GLY A 398 -29.99 2.93 -15.27
C GLY A 398 -30.84 3.79 -16.22
N ASN A 399 -32.00 4.27 -15.78
CA ASN A 399 -32.88 5.12 -16.59
C ASN A 399 -32.62 6.63 -16.39
N PHE A 400 -31.74 7.00 -15.46
CA PHE A 400 -31.38 8.40 -15.27
C PHE A 400 -30.55 8.93 -16.44
N ALA A 401 -31.08 9.94 -17.13
CA ALA A 401 -30.33 10.76 -18.06
C ALA A 401 -30.02 12.11 -17.39
N PRO A 402 -28.74 12.45 -17.18
CA PRO A 402 -28.38 13.76 -16.63
C PRO A 402 -28.81 14.88 -17.58
N PRO A 403 -29.28 16.03 -17.07
CA PRO A 403 -29.53 17.21 -17.89
C PRO A 403 -28.29 17.58 -18.74
N PRO A 404 -28.49 17.99 -20.01
CA PRO A 404 -27.37 18.40 -20.85
C PRO A 404 -26.66 19.61 -20.24
N ALA A 405 -25.33 19.59 -20.29
CA ALA A 405 -24.53 20.74 -19.86
C ALA A 405 -24.84 21.96 -20.72
N GLN A 406 -24.96 23.10 -20.07
CA GLN A 406 -25.17 24.39 -20.71
C GLN A 406 -23.85 25.18 -20.75
N GLU A 407 -23.71 26.12 -21.68
CA GLU A 407 -22.48 26.92 -21.79
C GLU A 407 -22.26 27.84 -20.57
N ASP A 408 -23.34 28.22 -19.88
CA ASP A 408 -23.32 29.02 -18.67
C ASP A 408 -23.03 28.20 -17.40
N ASP A 409 -22.98 26.88 -17.50
CA ASP A 409 -22.54 26.04 -16.39
C ASP A 409 -21.09 26.35 -16.01
N GLU A 410 -20.82 26.53 -14.72
CA GLU A 410 -19.49 26.92 -14.22
C GLU A 410 -18.34 26.00 -14.67
N ASP A 411 -18.56 24.67 -14.74
CA ASP A 411 -17.56 23.73 -15.24
C ASP A 411 -17.29 23.89 -16.75
N MET A 412 -18.32 24.23 -17.53
CA MET A 412 -18.18 24.48 -18.96
C MET A 412 -17.46 25.81 -19.23
N GLN A 413 -17.72 26.85 -18.43
CA GLN A 413 -16.99 28.11 -18.50
C GLN A 413 -15.51 27.94 -18.14
N ARG A 414 -15.20 27.13 -17.11
CA ARG A 414 -13.81 26.80 -16.72
C ARG A 414 -13.09 26.06 -17.83
N VAL A 415 -13.74 25.08 -18.45
CA VAL A 415 -13.19 24.38 -19.63
C VAL A 415 -12.92 25.37 -20.77
N ALA A 416 -13.89 26.23 -21.13
CA ALA A 416 -13.70 27.21 -22.20
C ALA A 416 -12.52 28.16 -21.93
N LYS A 417 -12.33 28.59 -20.67
CA LYS A 417 -11.16 29.38 -20.24
C LYS A 417 -9.85 28.61 -20.43
N ALA A 418 -9.81 27.33 -20.05
CA ALA A 418 -8.63 26.47 -20.25
C ALA A 418 -8.29 26.33 -21.75
N GLU A 419 -9.30 26.11 -22.59
CA GLU A 419 -9.11 26.01 -24.04
C GLU A 419 -8.53 27.29 -24.64
N SER A 420 -9.06 28.45 -24.22
CA SER A 420 -8.52 29.75 -24.61
C SER A 420 -7.09 29.94 -24.12
N ALA A 421 -6.78 29.54 -22.87
CA ALA A 421 -5.44 29.65 -22.30
C ALA A 421 -4.42 28.82 -23.08
N TYR A 422 -4.76 27.59 -23.45
CA TYR A 422 -3.90 26.76 -24.29
C TYR A 422 -3.65 27.38 -25.65
N GLN A 423 -4.68 27.94 -26.29
CA GLN A 423 -4.53 28.63 -27.57
C GLN A 423 -3.62 29.85 -27.45
N SER A 424 -3.81 30.69 -26.42
CA SER A 424 -2.97 31.85 -26.14
C SER A 424 -1.53 31.48 -25.83
N ALA A 425 -1.30 30.36 -25.16
CA ALA A 425 0.03 29.84 -24.84
C ALA A 425 0.72 29.11 -26.00
N GLY A 426 0.02 28.85 -27.12
CA GLY A 426 0.56 28.07 -28.24
C GLY A 426 0.57 26.55 -28.00
N LEU A 427 -0.17 26.05 -27.01
CA LEU A 427 -0.28 24.63 -26.70
C LEU A 427 -1.35 23.93 -27.55
N LYS A 428 -0.97 22.83 -28.22
CA LYS A 428 -1.87 22.05 -29.08
C LYS A 428 -2.58 20.97 -28.26
N ARG A 429 -3.91 21.00 -28.25
CA ARG A 429 -4.76 19.98 -27.60
C ARG A 429 -4.90 18.70 -28.44
N ALA A 430 -5.07 17.57 -27.76
CA ALA A 430 -5.41 16.28 -28.33
C ALA A 430 -6.93 16.10 -28.40
N THR A 431 -7.63 16.91 -29.22
CA THR A 431 -9.10 16.98 -29.29
C THR A 431 -9.84 15.63 -29.37
N HIS A 432 -9.30 14.63 -30.08
CA HIS A 432 -9.85 13.27 -30.15
C HIS A 432 -9.88 12.48 -28.81
N LYS A 433 -9.15 12.93 -27.79
CA LYS A 433 -9.17 12.37 -26.43
C LYS A 433 -9.98 13.23 -25.45
N ALA A 434 -10.39 14.42 -25.87
CA ALA A 434 -11.15 15.32 -25.02
C ALA A 434 -12.57 14.77 -24.83
N PHE A 435 -13.11 14.96 -23.64
CA PHE A 435 -14.48 14.60 -23.28
C PHE A 435 -15.12 15.75 -22.50
N ARG A 436 -16.44 15.90 -22.60
CA ARG A 436 -17.17 17.05 -22.05
C ARG A 436 -18.39 16.60 -21.27
N ALA A 437 -18.47 17.01 -20.01
CA ALA A 437 -19.61 16.78 -19.14
C ALA A 437 -20.07 15.30 -19.10
N GLU A 438 -19.13 14.37 -19.23
CA GLU A 438 -19.45 12.94 -19.19
C GLU A 438 -19.63 12.48 -17.75
N VAL A 439 -20.67 11.68 -17.50
CA VAL A 439 -20.90 11.08 -16.17
C VAL A 439 -20.11 9.79 -15.96
N GLN A 440 -19.60 9.19 -17.03
CA GLN A 440 -18.69 8.06 -16.99
C GLN A 440 -17.39 8.46 -17.65
N PHE A 441 -16.35 8.67 -16.86
CA PHE A 441 -15.07 9.17 -17.37
C PHE A 441 -13.89 8.49 -16.68
N LYS A 442 -12.72 8.60 -17.31
CA LYS A 442 -11.45 8.10 -16.78
C LYS A 442 -10.48 9.25 -16.60
N ALA A 443 -9.92 9.38 -15.41
CA ALA A 443 -8.95 10.43 -15.11
C ALA A 443 -7.93 9.95 -14.09
N TRP A 444 -6.64 10.23 -14.35
CA TRP A 444 -5.52 9.91 -13.47
C TRP A 444 -5.51 8.46 -12.94
N GLY A 445 -5.92 7.54 -13.81
CA GLY A 445 -6.04 6.11 -13.51
C GLY A 445 -7.31 5.70 -12.76
N ALA A 446 -8.20 6.60 -12.37
CA ALA A 446 -9.53 6.25 -11.89
C ALA A 446 -10.53 6.09 -13.06
N GLU A 447 -11.49 5.20 -12.87
CA GLU A 447 -12.74 5.11 -13.61
C GLU A 447 -13.86 5.57 -12.66
N VAL A 448 -14.56 6.63 -13.06
CA VAL A 448 -15.60 7.29 -12.28
C VAL A 448 -16.93 7.08 -12.98
N ASP A 449 -17.90 6.55 -12.23
CA ASP A 449 -19.32 6.59 -12.58
C ASP A 449 -20.02 7.58 -11.65
N GLY A 450 -20.29 8.76 -12.16
CA GLY A 450 -20.87 9.86 -11.41
C GLY A 450 -22.37 9.72 -11.14
N VAL A 451 -23.08 8.82 -11.85
CA VAL A 451 -24.50 8.52 -11.58
C VAL A 451 -24.59 7.46 -10.49
N LEU A 452 -23.90 6.32 -10.65
CA LEU A 452 -23.87 5.29 -9.61
C LEU A 452 -23.08 5.72 -8.38
N GLY A 453 -22.26 6.77 -8.50
CA GLY A 453 -21.37 7.24 -7.45
C GLY A 453 -20.29 6.22 -7.15
N ARG A 454 -19.57 5.75 -8.18
CA ARG A 454 -18.51 4.74 -8.03
C ARG A 454 -17.18 5.25 -8.53
N VAL A 455 -16.12 4.96 -7.78
CA VAL A 455 -14.74 5.28 -8.17
C VAL A 455 -13.87 4.06 -7.97
N SER A 456 -13.16 3.63 -9.01
CA SER A 456 -12.29 2.46 -8.96
C SER A 456 -11.13 2.59 -9.94
N GLY A 457 -10.16 1.67 -9.87
CA GLY A 457 -9.28 1.45 -11.01
C GLY A 457 -10.05 0.73 -12.13
N PRO A 458 -9.68 0.92 -13.42
CA PRO A 458 -10.48 0.46 -14.53
C PRO A 458 -10.84 -1.02 -14.45
N LEU A 459 -12.09 -1.36 -14.76
CA LEU A 459 -12.62 -2.72 -14.58
C LEU A 459 -11.79 -3.76 -15.36
N ALA A 460 -11.43 -3.44 -16.60
CA ALA A 460 -10.57 -4.28 -17.44
C ALA A 460 -9.18 -4.53 -16.80
N ALA A 461 -8.59 -3.50 -16.17
CA ALA A 461 -7.32 -3.65 -15.48
C ALA A 461 -7.44 -4.54 -14.25
N ARG A 462 -8.52 -4.41 -13.46
CA ARG A 462 -8.78 -5.30 -12.31
C ARG A 462 -8.93 -6.77 -12.73
N ARG A 463 -9.64 -7.05 -13.83
CA ARG A 463 -9.75 -8.40 -14.42
C ARG A 463 -8.40 -8.97 -14.83
N GLN A 464 -7.56 -8.16 -15.49
CA GLN A 464 -6.20 -8.56 -15.88
C GLN A 464 -5.33 -8.87 -14.64
N VAL A 465 -5.42 -8.07 -13.58
CA VAL A 465 -4.71 -8.34 -12.31
C VAL A 465 -5.21 -9.63 -11.66
N TRP A 466 -6.51 -9.91 -11.67
CA TRP A 466 -7.06 -11.18 -11.19
C TRP A 466 -6.45 -12.39 -11.91
N VAL A 467 -6.33 -12.31 -13.25
CA VAL A 467 -5.67 -13.36 -14.06
C VAL A 467 -4.21 -13.54 -13.67
N LEU A 468 -3.47 -12.45 -13.45
CA LEU A 468 -2.07 -12.50 -13.03
C LEU A 468 -1.91 -13.13 -11.65
N ILE A 469 -2.77 -12.79 -10.69
CA ILE A 469 -2.79 -13.42 -9.37
C ILE A 469 -3.02 -14.94 -9.52
N ARG A 470 -4.03 -15.33 -10.30
CA ARG A 470 -4.35 -16.74 -10.56
C ARG A 470 -3.15 -17.49 -11.14
N LYS A 471 -2.43 -16.89 -12.09
CA LYS A 471 -1.22 -17.47 -12.69
C LYS A 471 -0.11 -17.66 -11.66
N VAL A 472 0.15 -16.67 -10.80
CA VAL A 472 1.16 -16.79 -9.72
C VAL A 472 0.76 -17.84 -8.69
N VAL A 473 -0.52 -17.87 -8.28
CA VAL A 473 -1.06 -18.88 -7.35
C VAL A 473 -0.95 -20.29 -7.94
N ALA A 474 -1.25 -20.46 -9.22
CA ALA A 474 -1.14 -21.75 -9.91
C ALA A 474 0.31 -22.22 -10.07
N LEU A 475 1.24 -21.28 -10.31
CA LEU A 475 2.67 -21.59 -10.38
C LEU A 475 3.25 -21.99 -9.02
N GLY A 476 2.77 -21.38 -7.92
CA GLY A 476 3.28 -21.60 -6.56
C GLY A 476 4.72 -21.12 -6.34
N ARG A 477 5.33 -20.47 -7.35
CA ARG A 477 6.70 -19.94 -7.33
C ARG A 477 6.81 -18.71 -8.22
N CYS A 478 7.70 -17.78 -7.88
CA CYS A 478 7.98 -16.61 -8.72
C CYS A 478 9.35 -15.99 -8.38
N THR A 479 9.75 -14.99 -9.15
CA THR A 479 10.90 -14.14 -8.82
C THR A 479 10.45 -12.94 -7.97
N LYS A 480 11.40 -12.32 -7.26
CA LYS A 480 11.13 -11.09 -6.50
C LYS A 480 10.57 -9.97 -7.38
N LEU A 481 11.15 -9.79 -8.58
CA LEU A 481 10.69 -8.79 -9.55
C LEU A 481 9.24 -9.04 -10.00
N ALA A 482 8.88 -10.30 -10.29
CA ALA A 482 7.51 -10.64 -10.69
C ALA A 482 6.51 -10.34 -9.57
N LEU A 483 6.85 -10.71 -8.33
CA LEU A 483 6.00 -10.43 -7.16
C LEU A 483 5.88 -8.93 -6.87
N GLN A 484 6.99 -8.17 -6.95
CA GLN A 484 6.98 -6.71 -6.84
C GLN A 484 6.06 -6.05 -7.86
N ARG A 485 6.17 -6.44 -9.14
CA ARG A 485 5.32 -5.91 -10.21
C ARG A 485 3.85 -6.26 -9.97
N LEU A 486 3.54 -7.49 -9.57
CA LEU A 486 2.18 -7.91 -9.25
C LEU A 486 1.61 -7.10 -8.08
N LEU A 487 2.36 -6.96 -6.99
CA LEU A 487 1.92 -6.20 -5.82
C LEU A 487 1.68 -4.73 -6.15
N GLY A 488 2.55 -4.10 -6.95
CA GLY A 488 2.32 -2.71 -7.38
C GLY A 488 1.01 -2.54 -8.17
N LEU A 489 0.68 -3.50 -9.03
CA LEU A 489 -0.61 -3.51 -9.76
C LEU A 489 -1.81 -3.71 -8.83
N ILE A 490 -1.67 -4.55 -7.80
CA ILE A 490 -2.71 -4.78 -6.78
C ILE A 490 -2.90 -3.52 -5.94
N THR A 491 -1.82 -2.97 -5.37
CA THR A 491 -1.80 -1.76 -4.54
C THR A 491 -2.51 -0.58 -5.21
N PHE A 492 -2.33 -0.40 -6.51
CA PHE A 492 -3.06 0.62 -7.28
C PHE A 492 -4.57 0.46 -7.20
N HIS A 493 -5.11 -0.76 -7.20
CA HIS A 493 -6.55 -0.99 -7.07
C HIS A 493 -7.03 -0.89 -5.61
N LEU A 494 -6.18 -1.27 -4.65
CA LEU A 494 -6.51 -1.14 -3.22
C LEU A 494 -6.58 0.33 -2.77
N GLN A 495 -5.96 1.27 -3.48
CA GLN A 495 -6.05 2.70 -3.12
C GLN A 495 -7.50 3.22 -3.13
N PHE A 496 -8.40 2.58 -3.87
CA PHE A 496 -9.82 2.91 -3.95
C PHE A 496 -10.65 2.24 -2.84
N ARG A 497 -10.05 1.33 -2.06
CA ARG A 497 -10.61 0.66 -0.87
C ARG A 497 -9.48 0.29 0.08
N ARG A 498 -8.95 1.31 0.76
CA ARG A 498 -7.68 1.26 1.50
C ARG A 498 -7.68 0.25 2.65
N GLU A 499 -8.83 -0.06 3.21
CA GLU A 499 -9.00 -1.15 4.18
C GLU A 499 -8.45 -2.50 3.68
N LEU A 500 -8.48 -2.74 2.36
CA LEU A 500 -8.02 -3.98 1.76
C LEU A 500 -6.49 -4.10 1.76
N PHE A 501 -5.73 -3.04 2.08
CA PHE A 501 -4.29 -3.16 2.34
C PHE A 501 -4.00 -4.11 3.50
N SER A 502 -4.96 -4.33 4.41
CA SER A 502 -4.84 -5.33 5.48
C SER A 502 -4.66 -6.76 4.96
N LEU A 503 -5.01 -7.03 3.70
CA LEU A 503 -4.80 -8.33 3.04
C LEU A 503 -3.33 -8.60 2.68
N GLN A 504 -2.47 -7.57 2.69
CA GLN A 504 -1.05 -7.68 2.34
C GLN A 504 -0.19 -7.60 3.61
N HIS A 505 -0.21 -8.65 4.44
CA HIS A 505 0.52 -8.64 5.71
C HIS A 505 1.89 -9.33 5.60
N HIS A 506 1.88 -10.62 5.28
CA HIS A 506 3.07 -11.46 5.21
C HIS A 506 3.83 -11.28 3.91
N VAL A 507 3.14 -10.99 2.81
CA VAL A 507 3.75 -10.89 1.48
C VAL A 507 4.86 -9.84 1.41
N TYR A 508 4.74 -8.69 2.07
CA TYR A 508 5.80 -7.67 2.08
C TYR A 508 7.04 -8.11 2.86
N LYS A 509 6.86 -8.78 4.02
CA LYS A 509 7.97 -9.34 4.80
C LYS A 509 8.68 -10.44 4.02
N PHE A 510 7.91 -11.31 3.37
CA PHE A 510 8.46 -12.35 2.50
C PHE A 510 9.24 -11.74 1.33
N LEU A 511 8.65 -10.77 0.64
CA LEU A 511 9.28 -10.07 -0.49
C LEU A 511 10.61 -9.43 -0.13
N ALA A 512 10.71 -8.79 1.05
CA ALA A 512 11.95 -8.20 1.53
C ALA A 512 13.07 -9.24 1.74
N SER A 513 12.70 -10.47 2.12
CA SER A 513 13.64 -11.58 2.34
C SER A 513 14.01 -12.36 1.07
N MET A 514 13.33 -12.11 -0.06
CA MET A 514 13.60 -12.84 -1.30
C MET A 514 14.95 -12.43 -1.91
N PRO A 515 15.77 -13.41 -2.38
CA PRO A 515 16.93 -13.14 -3.20
C PRO A 515 16.56 -12.44 -4.51
N ASP A 516 17.43 -11.56 -4.98
CA ASP A 516 17.30 -10.92 -6.29
C ASP A 516 17.63 -11.91 -7.41
N HIS A 517 16.93 -11.82 -8.54
CA HIS A 517 17.14 -12.65 -9.74
C HIS A 517 16.92 -14.17 -9.61
N GLU A 518 16.51 -14.68 -8.45
CA GLU A 518 16.21 -16.10 -8.23
C GLU A 518 14.71 -16.42 -8.26
N ILE A 519 14.37 -17.68 -8.59
CA ILE A 519 13.01 -18.23 -8.52
C ILE A 519 12.82 -18.88 -7.15
N VAL A 520 11.80 -18.45 -6.41
CA VAL A 520 11.52 -18.91 -5.05
C VAL A 520 10.11 -19.50 -4.97
N TRP A 521 9.96 -20.58 -4.20
CA TRP A 521 8.65 -21.14 -3.84
C TRP A 521 7.90 -20.20 -2.89
N LEU A 522 6.63 -19.97 -3.20
CA LEU A 522 5.76 -19.15 -2.37
C LEU A 522 5.26 -19.97 -1.19
N PRO A 523 5.45 -19.50 0.06
CA PRO A 523 4.84 -20.12 1.22
C PRO A 523 3.32 -20.12 1.11
N SER A 524 2.66 -21.14 1.69
CA SER A 524 1.20 -21.26 1.63
C SER A 524 0.47 -20.02 2.12
N PHE A 525 0.95 -19.36 3.17
CA PHE A 525 0.35 -18.13 3.69
C PHE A 525 0.41 -16.96 2.68
N VAL A 526 1.44 -16.90 1.81
CA VAL A 526 1.52 -15.90 0.74
C VAL A 526 0.53 -16.23 -0.38
N ILE A 527 0.42 -17.52 -0.74
CA ILE A 527 -0.55 -17.98 -1.73
C ILE A 527 -1.98 -17.67 -1.26
N ASP A 528 -2.24 -17.86 0.02
CA ASP A 528 -3.52 -17.59 0.68
C ASP A 528 -3.85 -16.08 0.71
N GLU A 529 -2.88 -15.21 1.00
CA GLU A 529 -3.05 -13.75 0.85
C GLU A 529 -3.37 -13.36 -0.61
N LEU A 530 -2.68 -13.95 -1.58
CA LEU A 530 -2.94 -13.72 -3.00
C LEU A 530 -4.35 -14.19 -3.41
N ARG A 531 -4.81 -15.35 -2.93
CA ARG A 531 -6.20 -15.82 -3.14
C ARG A 531 -7.21 -14.86 -2.53
N SER A 532 -6.95 -14.40 -1.31
CA SER A 532 -7.79 -13.39 -0.65
C SER A 532 -7.91 -12.14 -1.51
N LEU A 533 -6.78 -11.61 -2.01
CA LEU A 533 -6.77 -10.45 -2.89
C LEU A 533 -7.59 -10.69 -4.17
N ALA A 534 -7.47 -11.86 -4.81
CA ALA A 534 -8.28 -12.21 -5.98
C ALA A 534 -9.78 -12.22 -5.69
N LEU A 535 -10.20 -12.75 -4.53
CA LEU A 535 -11.60 -12.76 -4.11
C LEU A 535 -12.17 -11.36 -3.84
N HIS A 536 -11.32 -10.40 -3.44
CA HIS A 536 -11.75 -9.03 -3.11
C HIS A 536 -11.67 -8.04 -4.28
N LEU A 537 -10.95 -8.35 -5.37
CA LEU A 537 -10.82 -7.47 -6.55
C LEU A 537 -12.15 -6.97 -7.16
N PRO A 538 -13.25 -7.77 -7.21
CA PRO A 538 -14.55 -7.28 -7.67
C PRO A 538 -15.05 -6.08 -6.86
N PHE A 539 -14.73 -6.05 -5.56
CA PHE A 539 -15.21 -5.05 -4.60
C PHE A 539 -14.25 -3.86 -4.40
N CYS A 540 -13.12 -3.81 -5.12
CA CYS A 540 -12.13 -2.72 -5.06
C CYS A 540 -12.62 -1.42 -5.73
N TYR A 541 -13.69 -0.82 -5.19
CA TYR A 541 -14.21 0.48 -5.60
C TYR A 541 -14.82 1.22 -4.41
N THR A 542 -14.69 2.55 -4.35
CA THR A 542 -15.40 3.40 -3.39
C THR A 542 -16.80 3.71 -3.89
N ASN A 543 -17.79 3.55 -3.01
CA ASN A 543 -19.14 4.10 -3.17
C ASN A 543 -19.18 5.54 -2.61
N LEU A 544 -19.34 6.53 -3.50
CA LEU A 544 -19.48 7.95 -3.17
C LEU A 544 -20.84 8.27 -2.53
N ARG A 545 -21.85 7.41 -2.73
CA ARG A 545 -23.18 7.55 -2.11
C ARG A 545 -23.27 6.89 -0.73
N ARG A 546 -22.12 6.49 -0.14
CA ARG A 546 -22.09 5.92 1.21
C ARG A 546 -22.54 6.95 2.24
N SER A 547 -23.39 6.54 3.17
CA SER A 547 -23.77 7.37 4.32
C SER A 547 -22.65 7.41 5.35
N ILE A 548 -22.39 8.59 5.92
CA ILE A 548 -21.60 8.69 7.15
C ILE A 548 -22.52 8.27 8.31
N ALA A 549 -22.03 7.40 9.19
CA ALA A 549 -22.78 7.04 10.39
C ALA A 549 -23.04 8.28 11.26
N ASP A 550 -24.25 8.39 11.80
CA ASP A 550 -24.67 9.42 12.75
C ASP A 550 -24.17 9.13 14.19
N LYS A 551 -23.22 8.20 14.32
CA LYS A 551 -22.71 7.70 15.59
C LYS A 551 -21.19 7.61 15.55
N ALA A 552 -20.55 8.07 16.61
CA ALA A 552 -19.14 7.85 16.88
C ALA A 552 -18.99 6.67 17.83
N LEU A 553 -18.20 5.67 17.41
CA LEU A 553 -17.80 4.54 18.23
C LEU A 553 -16.37 4.77 18.71
N ALA A 554 -16.15 4.65 20.02
CA ALA A 554 -14.81 4.62 20.59
C ALA A 554 -14.60 3.32 21.36
N THR A 555 -13.41 2.74 21.24
CA THR A 555 -13.00 1.54 21.98
C THR A 555 -11.71 1.81 22.72
N ASP A 556 -11.61 1.25 23.92
CA ASP A 556 -10.39 1.27 24.71
C ASP A 556 -10.14 -0.15 25.25
N ALA A 557 -8.88 -0.50 25.47
CA ALA A 557 -8.51 -1.79 26.01
C ALA A 557 -7.35 -1.70 26.99
N THR A 558 -7.43 -2.52 28.03
CA THR A 558 -6.33 -2.90 28.91
C THR A 558 -5.85 -4.32 28.55
N PRO A 559 -4.72 -4.80 29.10
CA PRO A 559 -4.28 -6.16 28.83
C PRO A 559 -5.33 -7.26 29.11
N PRO A 560 -6.11 -7.23 30.21
CA PRO A 560 -7.13 -8.25 30.49
C PRO A 560 -8.53 -7.95 29.94
N SER A 561 -8.88 -6.68 29.72
CA SER A 561 -10.27 -6.28 29.41
C SER A 561 -10.33 -5.14 28.40
N GLY A 562 -11.49 -4.88 27.83
CA GLY A 562 -11.73 -3.71 27.00
C GLY A 562 -13.16 -3.21 27.12
N GLY A 563 -13.41 -2.03 26.56
CA GLY A 563 -14.72 -1.40 26.55
C GLY A 563 -14.99 -0.72 25.21
N ALA A 564 -16.27 -0.50 24.94
CA ALA A 564 -16.71 0.33 23.84
C ALA A 564 -17.82 1.27 24.29
N VAL A 565 -17.76 2.50 23.80
CA VAL A 565 -18.75 3.54 24.00
C VAL A 565 -19.22 4.08 22.66
N LEU A 566 -20.47 4.51 22.61
CA LEU A 566 -21.11 5.07 21.42
C LEU A 566 -21.69 6.43 21.77
N ALA A 567 -21.56 7.40 20.88
CA ALA A 567 -22.22 8.69 21.00
C ALA A 567 -22.92 9.06 19.69
N SER A 568 -24.08 9.71 19.78
CA SER A 568 -24.75 10.27 18.61
C SER A 568 -24.07 11.56 18.16
N VAL A 569 -23.80 11.70 16.86
CA VAL A 569 -23.11 12.85 16.28
C VAL A 569 -24.01 13.50 15.23
N ARG A 570 -24.43 14.74 15.51
CA ARG A 570 -25.41 15.45 14.66
C ARG A 570 -24.81 16.05 13.38
N ARG A 571 -23.49 16.26 13.31
CA ARG A 571 -22.77 16.72 12.12
C ARG A 571 -21.31 16.27 12.17
N PHE A 572 -20.91 15.45 11.21
CA PHE A 572 -19.51 15.35 10.80
C PHE A 572 -19.36 16.23 9.55
N ASP A 573 -18.93 17.47 9.71
CA ASP A 573 -18.16 18.09 8.65
C ASP A 573 -16.77 17.44 8.69
N ARG A 574 -16.26 16.98 7.53
CA ARG A 574 -15.03 16.17 7.41
C ARG A 574 -13.95 16.61 8.41
N LEU A 575 -13.52 15.71 9.30
CA LEU A 575 -12.34 15.89 10.16
C LEU A 575 -11.05 15.70 9.34
N ASP A 576 -10.93 16.42 8.23
CA ASP A 576 -9.70 16.44 7.44
C ASP A 576 -8.67 17.27 8.21
N ARG A 577 -7.84 16.59 9.00
CA ARG A 577 -6.72 17.19 9.73
C ARG A 577 -5.63 17.65 8.75
N GLY A 578 -5.85 18.78 8.08
CA GLY A 578 -4.95 19.28 7.03
C GLY A 578 -3.50 19.56 7.47
N SER A 579 -3.26 19.81 8.76
CA SER A 579 -1.92 20.17 9.28
C SER A 579 -1.22 19.07 10.09
N ALA A 580 -1.94 18.04 10.55
CA ALA A 580 -1.39 17.04 11.49
C ALA A 580 -0.71 15.84 10.81
N PHE A 581 -0.76 15.76 9.48
CA PHE A 581 -0.18 14.68 8.67
C PHE A 581 0.88 15.19 7.66
N LEU A 582 1.37 16.42 7.84
CA LEU A 582 2.53 16.88 7.07
C LEU A 582 3.74 16.00 7.46
N GLU A 583 4.62 15.68 6.50
CA GLU A 583 5.84 14.88 6.77
C GLU A 583 6.72 15.51 7.87
N ASP A 584 6.63 16.83 8.04
CA ASP A 584 7.36 17.61 9.05
C ASP A 584 6.54 17.88 10.33
N ALA A 585 5.31 17.37 10.43
CA ALA A 585 4.51 17.50 11.64
C ALA A 585 5.19 16.68 12.74
N GLY A 586 5.81 17.36 13.70
CA GLY A 586 6.34 16.72 14.90
C GLY A 586 5.26 15.91 15.60
N GLU A 587 5.66 14.82 16.27
CA GLU A 587 4.72 14.03 17.07
C GLU A 587 3.86 14.95 17.94
N PRO A 588 2.52 14.80 17.91
CA PRO A 588 1.65 15.66 18.69
C PRO A 588 2.00 15.50 20.18
N LYS A 589 2.66 16.51 20.74
CA LYS A 589 3.06 16.55 22.16
C LYS A 589 1.88 16.71 23.11
N ALA A 590 0.73 17.09 22.58
CA ALA A 590 -0.51 17.28 23.31
C ALA A 590 -1.69 16.69 22.53
N PRO A 591 -2.71 16.18 23.23
CA PRO A 591 -3.95 15.73 22.61
C PRO A 591 -4.62 16.89 21.85
N SER A 592 -5.35 16.56 20.78
CA SER A 592 -6.07 17.56 19.99
C SER A 592 -7.14 18.23 20.84
N ILE A 593 -6.99 19.53 21.10
CA ILE A 593 -7.98 20.34 21.84
C ILE A 593 -9.36 20.17 21.22
N PHE A 594 -9.46 20.22 19.90
CA PHE A 594 -10.72 20.00 19.20
C PHE A 594 -11.29 18.61 19.48
N ALA A 595 -10.50 17.53 19.35
CA ALA A 595 -10.99 16.18 19.59
C ALA A 595 -11.38 15.96 21.05
N SER A 596 -10.64 16.53 22.00
CA SER A 596 -10.95 16.49 23.43
C SER A 596 -12.25 17.23 23.73
N VAL A 597 -12.40 18.47 23.27
CA VAL A 597 -13.64 19.25 23.47
C VAL A 597 -14.83 18.60 22.79
N ALA A 598 -14.65 18.11 21.55
CA ALA A 598 -15.71 17.39 20.83
C ALA A 598 -16.11 16.12 21.57
N ALA A 599 -15.14 15.35 22.08
CA ALA A 599 -15.41 14.15 22.87
C ALA A 599 -16.09 14.48 24.21
N GLU A 600 -15.70 15.55 24.91
CA GLU A 600 -16.34 15.97 26.17
C GLU A 600 -17.79 16.45 25.97
N CYS A 601 -18.10 17.00 24.80
CA CYS A 601 -19.44 17.48 24.44
C CYS A 601 -20.37 16.37 23.92
N MET A 602 -19.85 15.16 23.71
CA MET A 602 -20.62 14.03 23.21
C MET A 602 -21.26 13.26 24.36
N GLU A 603 -22.55 12.91 24.21
CA GLU A 603 -23.26 12.02 25.14
C GLU A 603 -22.85 10.58 24.87
N TRP A 604 -21.83 10.09 25.59
CA TRP A 604 -21.31 8.73 25.46
C TRP A 604 -22.10 7.72 26.28
N GLU A 605 -22.47 6.62 25.64
CA GLU A 605 -23.13 5.48 26.27
C GLU A 605 -22.26 4.22 26.15
N PRO A 606 -22.02 3.48 27.26
CA PRO A 606 -21.34 2.19 27.19
C PRO A 606 -22.17 1.16 26.41
N VAL A 607 -21.58 0.58 25.36
CA VAL A 607 -22.24 -0.42 24.50
C VAL A 607 -21.65 -1.82 24.62
N ALA A 608 -20.40 -1.95 25.08
CA ALA A 608 -19.80 -3.25 25.31
C ALA A 608 -18.71 -3.25 26.38
N SER A 609 -18.54 -4.41 27.00
CA SER A 609 -17.39 -4.76 27.83
C SER A 609 -16.82 -6.11 27.37
N TYR A 610 -15.50 -6.22 27.43
CA TYR A 610 -14.75 -7.34 26.92
C TYR A 610 -13.82 -7.91 27.97
N HIS A 611 -13.70 -9.23 27.97
CA HIS A 611 -12.58 -9.91 28.60
C HIS A 611 -11.78 -10.65 27.52
N PHE A 612 -10.46 -10.54 27.60
CA PHE A 612 -9.54 -11.25 26.72
C PHE A 612 -9.07 -12.52 27.41
N ARG A 613 -9.14 -13.66 26.71
CA ARG A 613 -8.65 -14.95 27.24
C ARG A 613 -7.13 -14.97 27.41
N HIS A 614 -6.42 -14.19 26.59
CA HIS A 614 -4.97 -14.04 26.62
C HIS A 614 -4.64 -12.55 26.65
N THR A 615 -3.70 -12.19 27.52
CA THR A 615 -3.13 -10.84 27.55
C THR A 615 -2.22 -10.65 26.33
N SER A 616 -2.21 -9.46 25.79
CA SER A 616 -1.38 -9.07 24.64
C SER A 616 -1.03 -7.59 24.77
N HIS A 617 -0.12 -7.11 23.92
CA HIS A 617 0.19 -5.67 23.86
C HIS A 617 -1.09 -4.84 23.71
N ILE A 618 -1.16 -3.68 24.37
CA ILE A 618 -2.38 -2.85 24.46
C ILE A 618 -2.98 -2.52 23.09
N ASN A 619 -2.16 -2.08 22.13
CA ASN A 619 -2.60 -1.82 20.74
C ASN A 619 -3.27 -3.02 20.07
N LEU A 620 -2.83 -4.26 20.36
CA LEU A 620 -3.47 -5.46 19.82
C LEU A 620 -4.82 -5.74 20.48
N GLN A 621 -4.95 -5.43 21.76
CA GLN A 621 -6.22 -5.56 22.48
C GLN A 621 -7.22 -4.49 22.04
N GLU A 622 -6.78 -3.25 21.82
CA GLU A 622 -7.60 -2.18 21.24
C GLU A 622 -8.10 -2.57 19.84
N ALA A 623 -7.21 -3.05 18.96
CA ALA A 623 -7.60 -3.53 17.63
C ALA A 623 -8.62 -4.68 17.71
N ARG A 624 -8.49 -5.58 18.69
CA ARG A 624 -9.46 -6.66 18.94
C ARG A 624 -10.80 -6.14 19.46
N ALA A 625 -10.80 -5.13 20.32
CA ALA A 625 -12.00 -4.48 20.83
C ALA A 625 -12.75 -3.76 19.69
N LEU A 626 -12.03 -2.99 18.87
CA LEU A 626 -12.55 -2.34 17.68
C LEU A 626 -13.15 -3.37 16.71
N LYS A 627 -12.41 -4.43 16.38
CA LYS A 627 -12.90 -5.51 15.51
C LYS A 627 -14.22 -6.10 16.00
N ARG A 628 -14.35 -6.34 17.32
CA ARG A 628 -15.57 -6.93 17.88
C ARG A 628 -16.78 -6.01 17.72
N GLU A 629 -16.60 -4.71 17.90
CA GLU A 629 -17.69 -3.74 17.68
C GLU A 629 -18.03 -3.58 16.19
N LEU A 630 -17.01 -3.52 15.34
CA LEU A 630 -17.21 -3.45 13.89
C LEU A 630 -18.01 -4.66 13.37
N VAL A 631 -17.66 -5.87 13.79
CA VAL A 631 -18.40 -7.11 13.45
C VAL A 631 -19.88 -7.04 13.86
N LYS A 632 -20.20 -6.43 15.01
CA LYS A 632 -21.60 -6.20 15.44
C LYS A 632 -22.27 -5.13 14.59
N PHE A 633 -21.56 -4.06 14.25
CA PHE A 633 -22.10 -2.98 13.45
C PHE A 633 -22.45 -3.45 12.03
N ALA A 634 -21.53 -4.17 11.38
CA ALA A 634 -21.75 -4.77 10.07
C ALA A 634 -22.88 -5.79 10.07
N SER A 635 -23.05 -6.59 11.13
CA SER A 635 -24.16 -7.55 11.19
C SER A 635 -25.54 -6.90 11.23
N VAL A 636 -25.66 -5.75 11.89
CA VAL A 636 -26.92 -4.98 11.98
C VAL A 636 -27.21 -4.25 10.68
N HIS A 637 -26.23 -3.53 10.13
CA HIS A 637 -26.39 -2.84 8.84
C HIS A 637 -26.74 -3.83 7.72
N ALA A 638 -26.16 -5.05 7.78
CA ALA A 638 -26.38 -6.05 6.75
C ALA A 638 -27.83 -6.43 6.59
N LEU A 639 -28.51 -6.56 7.72
CA LEU A 639 -29.90 -6.96 7.79
C LEU A 639 -30.85 -5.76 7.69
N ALA A 640 -30.49 -4.60 8.23
CA ALA A 640 -31.33 -3.39 8.18
C ALA A 640 -31.56 -2.89 6.75
N SER A 641 -30.50 -2.81 5.93
CA SER A 641 -30.60 -2.44 4.51
C SER A 641 -31.27 -3.55 3.65
N ALA A 642 -31.61 -4.71 4.22
CA ALA A 642 -32.32 -5.78 3.51
C ALA A 642 -33.84 -5.57 3.51
N VAL A 643 -34.34 -4.87 4.53
CA VAL A 643 -35.77 -4.62 4.75
C VAL A 643 -36.26 -3.41 3.93
N SER A 644 -35.36 -2.53 3.50
CA SER A 644 -35.65 -1.31 2.72
C SER A 644 -35.53 -1.47 1.20
N ALA A 645 -34.99 -2.58 0.69
CA ALA A 645 -34.85 -2.82 -0.74
C ALA A 645 -36.14 -3.49 -1.31
N PRO A 646 -36.85 -2.89 -2.28
CA PRO A 646 -38.04 -3.51 -2.85
C PRO A 646 -37.67 -4.80 -3.59
N ALA A 647 -38.49 -5.84 -3.39
CA ALA A 647 -38.36 -7.16 -4.00
C ALA A 647 -38.55 -7.11 -5.53
N VAL A 648 -37.50 -6.77 -6.29
CA VAL A 648 -37.52 -6.76 -7.78
C VAL A 648 -36.64 -7.88 -8.38
N ALA A 649 -36.02 -8.72 -7.54
CA ALA A 649 -34.94 -9.62 -7.97
C ALA A 649 -35.35 -10.82 -8.86
N SER A 650 -36.64 -11.12 -9.12
CA SER A 650 -37.00 -12.40 -9.76
C SER A 650 -37.56 -12.36 -11.20
N LYS A 651 -37.82 -11.19 -11.82
CA LYS A 651 -38.46 -11.15 -13.15
C LYS A 651 -37.81 -10.28 -14.24
N VAL A 652 -36.78 -9.46 -13.95
CA VAL A 652 -36.30 -8.43 -14.90
C VAL A 652 -34.98 -8.78 -15.61
N TRP A 653 -34.26 -9.82 -15.20
CA TRP A 653 -32.86 -10.03 -15.58
C TRP A 653 -32.61 -10.67 -16.95
N ALA A 654 -33.61 -10.67 -17.85
CA ALA A 654 -33.44 -11.17 -19.21
C ALA A 654 -32.90 -10.11 -20.19
N ASN A 655 -33.02 -8.80 -19.89
CA ASN A 655 -32.51 -7.70 -20.72
C ASN A 655 -32.48 -6.40 -19.89
N ALA A 656 -31.46 -6.15 -19.05
CA ALA A 656 -31.27 -4.83 -18.41
C ALA A 656 -29.91 -4.67 -17.70
N SER A 657 -29.40 -3.44 -17.72
CA SER A 657 -28.25 -2.90 -16.96
C SER A 657 -28.33 -3.14 -15.44
N PRO A 658 -27.18 -3.15 -14.73
CA PRO A 658 -27.09 -3.53 -13.33
C PRO A 658 -27.78 -2.53 -12.40
N VAL A 659 -28.78 -3.00 -11.64
CA VAL A 659 -29.47 -2.27 -10.57
C VAL A 659 -28.61 -2.31 -9.30
N CYS A 660 -28.25 -1.13 -8.78
CA CYS A 660 -27.50 -0.95 -7.53
C CYS A 660 -28.41 -1.15 -6.30
N CYS A 661 -28.15 -2.19 -5.50
CA CYS A 661 -28.68 -2.31 -4.14
C CYS A 661 -27.59 -1.92 -3.12
N GLU A 662 -27.97 -1.21 -2.05
CA GLU A 662 -27.11 -0.71 -0.97
C GLU A 662 -26.17 -1.81 -0.43
N MET A 663 -24.86 -1.62 -0.68
CA MET A 663 -23.81 -2.52 -0.21
C MET A 663 -23.42 -2.25 1.24
N LEU A 664 -23.13 -3.35 1.91
CA LEU A 664 -22.39 -3.39 3.17
C LEU A 664 -20.90 -3.22 2.92
N ASP A 665 -20.22 -2.64 3.90
CA ASP A 665 -18.78 -2.44 3.89
C ASP A 665 -18.03 -3.75 4.19
N PRO A 666 -17.22 -4.33 3.26
CA PRO A 666 -16.41 -5.52 3.51
C PRO A 666 -15.20 -5.36 4.45
N VAL A 667 -15.14 -4.35 5.33
CA VAL A 667 -13.98 -4.12 6.23
C VAL A 667 -13.84 -5.17 7.35
N ASP A 668 -14.83 -6.00 7.65
CA ASP A 668 -14.93 -6.54 9.02
C ASP A 668 -14.51 -8.00 9.28
N ILE A 669 -13.68 -8.63 8.44
CA ILE A 669 -13.40 -10.08 8.61
C ILE A 669 -11.92 -10.45 8.77
N LEU A 670 -10.96 -9.53 8.80
CA LEU A 670 -9.54 -9.94 8.72
C LEU A 670 -8.67 -9.46 9.87
N TYR A 671 -8.82 -10.14 11.01
CA TYR A 671 -7.68 -10.37 11.93
C TYR A 671 -7.83 -11.76 12.55
N GLY A 672 -7.22 -12.74 11.89
CA GLY A 672 -7.07 -14.10 12.40
C GLY A 672 -6.04 -14.17 13.53
N LYS A 673 -6.25 -15.14 14.41
CA LYS A 673 -5.56 -15.42 15.68
C LYS A 673 -4.06 -15.73 15.54
N ASP A 674 -3.30 -15.31 16.57
CA ASP A 674 -2.11 -15.98 17.15
C ASP A 674 -0.91 -16.33 16.23
N ALA A 675 -0.35 -15.36 15.50
CA ALA A 675 0.83 -15.57 14.65
C ALA A 675 2.21 -15.31 15.30
N LEU A 676 2.28 -14.81 16.54
CA LEU A 676 3.56 -14.41 17.14
C LEU A 676 4.27 -15.53 17.91
N GLU A 677 3.55 -16.52 18.47
CA GLU A 677 4.18 -17.60 19.24
C GLU A 677 4.55 -18.83 18.41
N ALA A 678 3.88 -19.07 17.27
CA ALA A 678 4.16 -20.24 16.42
C ALA A 678 5.40 -20.04 15.51
N GLN A 679 5.78 -18.79 15.22
CA GLN A 679 6.86 -18.46 14.28
C GLN A 679 8.26 -18.91 14.74
N TRP A 680 8.49 -19.19 16.01
CA TRP A 680 9.85 -19.49 16.52
C TRP A 680 10.08 -20.97 16.82
N GLY A 681 9.03 -21.80 16.86
CA GLY A 681 9.13 -23.22 17.19
C GLY A 681 9.36 -24.15 15.99
N GLN A 682 8.95 -23.77 14.78
CA GLN A 682 8.93 -24.66 13.61
C GLN A 682 9.95 -24.32 12.52
N ALA A 683 10.66 -23.21 12.62
CA ALA A 683 11.63 -22.75 11.63
C ALA A 683 13.07 -23.03 12.06
N TRP A 684 13.47 -24.29 12.30
CA TRP A 684 14.89 -24.69 12.17
C TRP A 684 15.07 -26.22 12.21
N PRO A 685 15.89 -26.83 11.33
CA PRO A 685 16.17 -28.27 11.39
C PRO A 685 16.94 -28.63 12.68
N ALA A 686 16.57 -29.75 13.31
CA ALA A 686 17.08 -30.25 14.59
C ALA A 686 18.55 -30.72 14.61
N HIS A 687 19.35 -30.41 13.58
CA HIS A 687 20.75 -30.85 13.47
C HIS A 687 21.68 -29.68 13.11
N GLN A 688 22.19 -28.98 14.12
CA GLN A 688 23.38 -28.15 13.99
C GLN A 688 24.47 -28.56 14.98
N PRO A 689 25.77 -28.46 14.61
CA PRO A 689 26.86 -28.84 15.51
C PRO A 689 26.93 -27.89 16.72
N ARG A 690 27.10 -28.47 17.92
CA ARG A 690 27.19 -27.77 19.23
C ARG A 690 28.29 -26.69 19.35
N LYS A 691 29.10 -26.46 18.30
CA LYS A 691 30.24 -25.53 18.29
C LYS A 691 29.87 -24.04 18.30
N PHE A 692 28.60 -23.68 18.08
CA PHE A 692 28.17 -22.27 17.98
C PHE A 692 27.43 -21.73 19.22
N LEU A 693 27.19 -22.56 20.24
CA LEU A 693 26.43 -22.20 21.46
C LEU A 693 27.34 -21.62 22.57
N ARG A 694 26.74 -20.87 23.51
CA ARG A 694 27.45 -20.28 24.68
C ARG A 694 28.10 -21.37 25.55
N LEU A 695 29.42 -21.32 25.74
CA LEU A 695 30.22 -22.30 26.50
C LEU A 695 30.76 -21.70 27.81
N ASN A 696 31.23 -22.56 28.73
CA ASN A 696 31.99 -22.09 29.91
C ASN A 696 33.30 -21.44 29.45
N GLY A 697 33.55 -20.19 29.87
CA GLY A 697 34.73 -19.42 29.44
C GLY A 697 34.55 -18.67 28.11
N TRP A 698 33.41 -18.86 27.43
CA TRP A 698 33.00 -18.07 26.27
C TRP A 698 31.47 -17.80 26.34
N PRO A 699 31.04 -16.95 27.28
CA PRO A 699 29.62 -16.76 27.58
C PRO A 699 28.85 -16.07 26.45
N GLU A 700 29.52 -15.31 25.59
CA GLU A 700 28.94 -14.64 24.43
C GLU A 700 28.67 -15.61 23.26
N GLY A 701 29.43 -16.71 23.14
CA GLY A 701 29.34 -17.58 21.97
C GLY A 701 29.75 -16.88 20.65
N CYS A 702 29.46 -17.51 19.51
CA CYS A 702 29.87 -16.99 18.21
C CYS A 702 28.91 -15.91 17.69
N GLU A 703 29.27 -14.63 17.82
CA GLU A 703 28.45 -13.51 17.31
C GLU A 703 28.40 -13.41 15.77
N LEU A 704 29.21 -14.18 15.04
CA LEU A 704 29.02 -14.34 13.59
C LEU A 704 27.74 -15.13 13.26
N HIS A 705 27.16 -15.82 14.24
CA HIS A 705 25.87 -16.48 14.09
C HIS A 705 24.73 -15.48 14.41
N PRO A 706 23.84 -15.14 13.45
CA PRO A 706 22.85 -14.08 13.62
C PRO A 706 21.96 -14.20 14.86
N ARG A 707 21.55 -15.42 15.22
CA ARG A 707 20.78 -15.69 16.44
C ARG A 707 21.54 -15.35 17.73
N VAL A 708 22.82 -15.71 17.81
CA VAL A 708 23.66 -15.44 18.99
C VAL A 708 23.94 -13.94 19.08
N ALA A 709 24.20 -13.28 17.94
CA ALA A 709 24.34 -11.83 17.86
C ALA A 709 23.12 -11.09 18.38
N ILE A 710 21.91 -11.49 17.95
CA ILE A 710 20.65 -10.89 18.39
C ILE A 710 20.40 -11.16 19.88
N GLU A 711 20.58 -12.39 20.35
CA GLU A 711 20.40 -12.74 21.77
C GLU A 711 21.39 -11.98 22.68
N ASN A 712 22.63 -11.77 22.24
CA ASN A 712 23.62 -10.95 22.96
C ASN A 712 23.26 -9.46 22.93
N HIS A 713 22.83 -8.95 21.77
CA HIS A 713 22.39 -7.56 21.63
C HIS A 713 21.20 -7.24 22.54
N LEU A 714 20.17 -8.11 22.56
CA LEU A 714 19.01 -7.97 23.44
C LEU A 714 19.41 -8.00 24.92
N TRP A 715 20.31 -8.89 25.30
CA TRP A 715 20.81 -8.96 26.68
C TRP A 715 21.59 -7.70 27.08
N ARG A 716 22.54 -7.23 26.26
CA ARG A 716 23.27 -5.98 26.50
C ARG A 716 22.33 -4.77 26.59
N HIS A 717 21.30 -4.73 25.76
CA HIS A 717 20.29 -3.69 25.79
C HIS A 717 19.50 -3.70 27.11
N ALA A 718 19.09 -4.88 27.60
CA ALA A 718 18.43 -5.01 28.90
C ALA A 718 19.32 -4.55 30.06
N VAL A 719 20.61 -4.86 30.05
CA VAL A 719 21.58 -4.39 31.05
C VAL A 719 21.78 -2.88 31.00
N ARG A 720 21.78 -2.29 29.79
CA ARG A 720 21.84 -0.84 29.60
C ARG A 720 20.60 -0.15 30.16
N LEU A 721 19.40 -0.67 29.90
CA LEU A 721 18.16 -0.12 30.45
C LEU A 721 18.13 -0.22 31.99
N ALA A 722 18.59 -1.35 32.55
CA ALA A 722 18.71 -1.50 34.00
C ALA A 722 19.71 -0.50 34.61
N SER A 723 20.84 -0.24 33.94
CA SER A 723 21.81 0.78 34.37
C SER A 723 21.20 2.19 34.35
N LEU A 724 20.46 2.53 33.29
CA LEU A 724 19.76 3.82 33.18
C LEU A 724 18.68 3.99 34.25
N ALA A 725 17.87 2.94 34.50
CA ALA A 725 16.87 2.95 35.56
C ALA A 725 17.54 3.20 36.93
N TYR A 726 18.62 2.47 37.23
CA TYR A 726 19.40 2.68 38.44
C TYR A 726 19.93 4.13 38.57
N GLU A 727 20.50 4.68 37.50
CA GLU A 727 21.05 6.05 37.48
C GLU A 727 19.98 7.13 37.70
N ASN A 728 18.72 6.84 37.38
CA ASN A 728 17.58 7.71 37.61
C ASN A 728 16.83 7.41 38.92
N GLY A 729 17.40 6.57 39.79
CA GLY A 729 16.77 6.19 41.07
C GLY A 729 15.53 5.29 40.92
N ILE A 730 15.33 4.69 39.74
CA ILE A 730 14.22 3.79 39.45
C ILE A 730 14.64 2.35 39.77
N PRO A 731 13.92 1.62 40.64
CA PRO A 731 14.19 0.22 40.90
C PRO A 731 14.05 -0.64 39.62
N PHE A 732 15.05 -1.46 39.29
CA PHE A 732 15.00 -2.37 38.15
C PHE A 732 14.95 -3.83 38.57
N PHE A 733 14.47 -4.71 37.67
CA PHE A 733 14.53 -6.16 37.85
C PHE A 733 15.08 -6.82 36.58
N LEU A 734 16.24 -7.47 36.70
CA LEU A 734 16.80 -8.34 35.66
C LEU A 734 16.65 -9.79 36.11
N GLU A 735 15.80 -10.55 35.43
CA GLU A 735 15.57 -11.97 35.70
C GLU A 735 16.14 -12.85 34.59
N HIS A 736 16.81 -13.94 34.97
CA HIS A 736 17.20 -15.00 34.04
C HIS A 736 17.40 -16.32 34.81
N PRO A 737 17.19 -17.50 34.20
CA PRO A 737 17.61 -18.78 34.75
C PRO A 737 18.97 -18.76 35.46
N LEU A 738 19.05 -19.39 36.63
CA LEU A 738 20.24 -19.39 37.49
C LEU A 738 21.52 -19.85 36.77
N ARG A 739 21.38 -20.82 35.84
CA ARG A 739 22.50 -21.41 35.09
C ARG A 739 22.83 -20.68 33.79
N SER A 740 22.18 -19.56 33.47
CA SER A 740 22.45 -18.80 32.25
C SER A 740 23.90 -18.32 32.21
N LYS A 741 24.55 -18.45 31.05
CA LYS A 741 25.88 -17.87 30.79
C LYS A 741 25.84 -16.35 30.68
N ALA A 742 24.65 -15.77 30.45
CA ALA A 742 24.46 -14.32 30.38
C ALA A 742 24.87 -13.60 31.67
N TRP A 743 24.85 -14.29 32.82
CA TRP A 743 25.32 -13.76 34.10
C TRP A 743 26.83 -13.54 34.19
N GLN A 744 27.61 -14.06 33.22
CA GLN A 744 29.06 -13.93 33.13
C GLN A 744 29.49 -12.77 32.21
N PHE A 745 28.54 -12.02 31.65
CA PHE A 745 28.83 -10.87 30.80
C PHE A 745 29.45 -9.76 31.65
N ARG A 746 30.45 -9.07 31.10
CA ARG A 746 31.18 -8.01 31.81
C ARG A 746 30.25 -6.90 32.28
N GLU A 747 29.25 -6.55 31.48
CA GLU A 747 28.27 -5.50 31.78
C GLU A 747 27.40 -5.85 32.99
N ILE A 748 27.14 -7.14 33.24
CA ILE A 748 26.43 -7.61 34.44
C ILE A 748 27.32 -7.50 35.68
N GLU A 749 28.62 -7.80 35.57
CA GLU A 749 29.56 -7.65 36.69
C GLU A 749 29.62 -6.19 37.14
N LEU A 750 29.74 -5.25 36.19
CA LEU A 750 29.74 -3.82 36.47
C LEU A 750 28.45 -3.35 37.14
N LEU A 751 27.29 -3.84 36.70
CA LEU A 751 26.00 -3.50 37.32
C LEU A 751 25.87 -4.09 38.74
N ARG A 752 26.48 -5.25 39.01
CA ARG A 752 26.49 -5.90 40.33
C ARG A 752 27.38 -5.19 41.36
N GLU A 753 28.39 -4.46 40.92
CA GLU A 753 29.28 -3.68 41.79
C GLU A 753 28.66 -2.35 42.25
N LYS A 754 27.54 -1.92 41.64
CA LYS A 754 26.83 -0.70 42.04
C LYS A 754 26.18 -0.86 43.43
N ALA A 755 26.33 0.16 44.28
CA ALA A 755 25.78 0.16 45.63
C ALA A 755 24.24 0.00 45.64
N GLY A 756 23.70 -0.83 46.52
CA GLY A 756 22.24 -1.07 46.59
C GLY A 756 21.69 -1.99 45.49
N VAL A 757 22.53 -2.51 44.59
CA VAL A 757 22.15 -3.61 43.70
C VAL A 757 22.40 -4.95 44.42
N SER A 758 21.37 -5.78 44.51
CA SER A 758 21.41 -7.09 45.17
C SER A 758 21.03 -8.21 44.21
N ARG A 759 21.69 -9.36 44.40
CA ARG A 759 21.39 -10.60 43.67
C ARG A 759 20.61 -11.55 44.57
N HIS A 760 19.45 -11.97 44.09
CA HIS A 760 18.57 -12.90 44.79
C HIS A 760 18.35 -14.17 43.99
N ILE A 761 18.24 -15.30 44.69
CA ILE A 761 17.91 -16.60 44.12
C ILE A 761 16.60 -17.05 44.75
N LEU A 762 15.59 -17.30 43.93
CA LEU A 762 14.29 -17.81 44.36
C LEU A 762 13.92 -19.07 43.59
N HIS A 763 13.11 -19.91 44.23
CA HIS A 763 12.58 -21.13 43.62
C HIS A 763 11.10 -20.93 43.35
N MET A 764 10.66 -20.94 42.09
CA MET A 764 9.25 -20.70 41.73
C MET A 764 8.28 -21.66 42.44
N CYS A 765 8.71 -22.90 42.70
CA CYS A 765 7.93 -23.87 43.46
C CYS A 765 7.67 -23.46 44.93
N ALA A 766 8.46 -22.57 45.52
CA ALA A 766 8.23 -22.06 46.87
C ALA A 766 7.02 -21.10 46.98
N TYR A 767 6.42 -20.75 45.83
CA TYR A 767 5.27 -19.85 45.71
C TYR A 767 4.06 -20.53 45.05
N SER A 768 4.13 -21.83 44.78
CA SER A 768 3.06 -22.59 44.14
C SER A 768 2.24 -23.34 45.19
N ASN A 769 0.91 -23.22 45.16
CA ASN A 769 0.02 -23.98 46.06
C ASN A 769 -0.15 -25.42 45.54
N VAL A 770 0.00 -26.42 46.40
CA VAL A 770 -0.07 -27.87 46.07
C VAL A 770 -1.53 -28.37 45.88
N ASN A 771 -2.50 -27.49 45.66
CA ASN A 771 -3.92 -27.82 45.82
C ASN A 771 -4.58 -28.57 44.64
N ASN A 772 -3.88 -28.82 43.54
CA ASN A 772 -4.46 -29.48 42.35
C ASN A 772 -3.89 -30.88 42.05
N GLY A 773 -3.19 -31.52 43.01
CA GLY A 773 -2.64 -32.87 42.82
C GLY A 773 -1.45 -32.97 41.86
N GLU A 774 -0.95 -31.84 41.32
CA GLU A 774 0.23 -31.78 40.47
C GLU A 774 1.47 -31.30 41.25
N LEU A 775 2.59 -32.02 41.08
CA LEU A 775 3.84 -31.72 41.77
C LEU A 775 4.53 -30.47 41.18
N PRO A 776 4.92 -29.47 41.99
CA PRO A 776 5.48 -28.22 41.49
C PRO A 776 6.88 -28.40 40.87
N TYR A 777 7.16 -27.69 39.76
CA TYR A 777 8.45 -27.73 39.07
C TYR A 777 9.50 -26.83 39.76
N LYS A 778 10.68 -27.37 40.01
CA LYS A 778 11.80 -26.61 40.58
C LYS A 778 12.50 -25.77 39.50
N LYS A 779 12.07 -24.52 39.32
CA LYS A 779 12.73 -23.51 38.46
C LYS A 779 13.57 -22.55 39.31
N PRO A 780 14.88 -22.80 39.50
CA PRO A 780 15.77 -21.86 40.17
C PRO A 780 16.01 -20.64 39.29
N THR A 781 15.59 -19.48 39.79
CA THR A 781 15.59 -18.21 39.06
C THR A 781 16.50 -17.23 39.78
N CYS A 782 17.36 -16.57 39.01
CA CYS A 782 18.24 -15.52 39.52
C CYS A 782 17.64 -14.17 39.14
N ILE A 783 17.57 -13.26 40.11
CA ILE A 783 17.13 -11.89 39.92
C ILE A 783 18.24 -10.96 40.41
N LEU A 784 18.59 -9.99 39.58
CA LEU A 784 19.44 -8.86 39.93
C LEU A 784 18.56 -7.60 39.97
N THR A 785 18.56 -6.88 41.08
CA THR A 785 17.66 -5.75 41.29
C THR A 785 18.26 -4.68 42.18
N SER A 786 17.82 -3.43 42.02
CA SER A 786 18.09 -2.33 42.95
C SER A 786 16.94 -2.06 43.92
N ALA A 787 15.90 -2.90 43.92
CA ALA A 787 14.72 -2.73 44.78
C ALA A 787 15.04 -3.16 46.24
N PRO A 788 15.10 -2.22 47.20
CA PRO A 788 15.54 -2.53 48.57
C PRO A 788 14.54 -3.42 49.33
N TRP A 789 13.27 -3.41 48.94
CA TRP A 789 12.20 -4.20 49.56
C TRP A 789 12.13 -5.65 49.04
N PHE A 790 12.79 -5.95 47.92
CA PHE A 790 12.62 -7.24 47.25
C PHE A 790 13.15 -8.42 48.07
N GLY A 791 14.17 -8.20 48.90
CA GLY A 791 14.75 -9.25 49.77
C GLY A 791 13.71 -9.93 50.67
N ALA A 792 12.68 -9.20 51.13
CA ALA A 792 11.61 -9.73 51.97
C ALA A 792 10.68 -10.72 51.23
N VAL A 793 10.72 -10.73 49.90
CA VAL A 793 9.87 -11.57 49.05
C VAL A 793 10.55 -12.89 48.67
N VAL A 794 11.86 -13.01 48.87
CA VAL A 794 12.67 -14.13 48.38
C VAL A 794 12.43 -15.41 49.20
N LYS A 795 11.98 -16.47 48.52
CA LYS A 795 11.74 -17.80 49.09
C LYS A 795 12.48 -18.84 48.27
N THR A 796 13.14 -19.75 48.98
CA THR A 796 13.78 -20.93 48.40
C THR A 796 13.09 -22.18 48.94
N CYS A 797 12.84 -23.15 48.06
CA CYS A 797 12.28 -24.44 48.48
C CYS A 797 13.26 -25.18 49.42
N PRO A 798 12.83 -25.62 50.63
CA PRO A 798 13.67 -26.34 51.59
C PRO A 798 13.91 -27.81 51.22
N GLY A 799 13.33 -28.30 50.12
CA GLY A 799 13.55 -29.67 49.60
C GLY A 799 12.55 -30.73 50.07
N CYS A 800 11.43 -30.34 50.70
CA CYS A 800 10.50 -31.27 51.36
C CYS A 800 9.31 -31.74 50.49
N THR A 801 9.22 -31.36 49.21
CA THR A 801 8.12 -31.76 48.31
C THR A 801 8.65 -32.58 47.13
N LEU A 802 7.95 -33.67 46.79
CA LEU A 802 8.13 -34.38 45.52
C LEU A 802 8.03 -33.36 44.36
N HIS A 803 9.04 -33.27 43.51
CA HIS A 803 9.06 -32.37 42.36
C HIS A 803 8.77 -33.15 41.07
N GLY A 804 7.95 -32.60 40.18
CA GLY A 804 7.77 -33.15 38.84
C GLY A 804 9.05 -33.05 38.00
N GLY A 805 9.30 -34.03 37.12
CA GLY A 805 10.37 -33.94 36.11
C GLY A 805 10.19 -32.75 35.15
N PRO A 806 11.21 -32.40 34.34
CA PRO A 806 11.08 -31.32 33.38
C PRO A 806 9.88 -31.55 32.44
N PRO A 807 9.05 -30.53 32.18
CA PRO A 807 7.85 -30.69 31.37
C PRO A 807 8.22 -31.15 29.95
N ARG A 808 7.55 -32.21 29.46
CA ARG A 808 7.51 -32.55 28.03
C ARG A 808 6.33 -31.80 27.38
N GLU A 809 6.42 -31.48 26.08
CA GLU A 809 5.31 -30.84 25.36
C GLU A 809 4.02 -31.67 25.51
N PRO A 810 2.89 -31.05 25.91
CA PRO A 810 2.48 -29.64 25.75
C PRO A 810 2.68 -28.73 26.98
N ARG A 811 3.39 -29.18 28.04
CA ARG A 811 3.48 -28.46 29.33
C ARG A 811 4.44 -27.26 29.37
N LEU A 812 5.14 -26.92 28.29
CA LEU A 812 6.09 -25.80 28.24
C LEU A 812 5.39 -24.42 28.38
N ARG A 813 4.16 -24.26 27.86
CA ARG A 813 3.40 -22.99 27.94
C ARG A 813 2.98 -22.62 29.37
N GLN A 814 2.67 -23.60 30.22
CA GLN A 814 2.34 -23.38 31.64
C GLN A 814 3.56 -23.02 32.51
N THR A 815 4.80 -23.14 31.99
CA THR A 815 6.03 -22.81 32.76
C THR A 815 6.53 -21.36 32.59
N GLY A 816 5.84 -20.58 31.77
CA GLY A 816 6.08 -19.14 31.58
C GLY A 816 5.27 -18.26 32.53
N GLU A 817 4.21 -18.78 33.17
CA GLU A 817 3.41 -18.03 34.13
C GLU A 817 4.12 -17.95 35.49
N TYR A 818 4.24 -16.73 36.04
CA TYR A 818 4.73 -16.56 37.40
C TYR A 818 3.68 -17.06 38.40
N PRO A 819 4.08 -17.74 39.48
CA PRO A 819 3.15 -18.12 40.54
C PRO A 819 2.45 -16.86 41.07
N ARG A 820 1.11 -16.87 41.10
CA ARG A 820 0.34 -15.70 41.55
C ARG A 820 0.76 -15.22 42.95
N ALA A 821 1.07 -16.14 43.86
CA ALA A 821 1.57 -15.80 45.20
C ALA A 821 2.94 -15.09 45.19
N LEU A 822 3.78 -15.30 44.18
CA LEU A 822 5.01 -14.50 43.99
C LEU A 822 4.64 -13.07 43.60
N CYS A 823 3.77 -12.89 42.61
CA CYS A 823 3.31 -11.57 42.17
C CYS A 823 2.63 -10.79 43.31
N ASP A 824 1.76 -11.45 44.07
CA ASP A 824 1.07 -10.84 45.22
C ASP A 824 2.06 -10.45 46.32
N SER A 825 3.09 -11.29 46.58
CA SER A 825 4.13 -10.98 47.57
C SER A 825 5.01 -9.80 47.13
N ILE A 826 5.33 -9.70 45.83
CA ILE A 826 6.09 -8.57 45.27
C ILE A 826 5.28 -7.28 45.41
N ALA A 827 4.01 -7.29 45.00
CA ALA A 827 3.13 -6.13 45.10
C ALA A 827 2.93 -5.68 46.55
N GLY A 828 2.67 -6.61 47.47
CA GLY A 828 2.50 -6.30 48.89
C GLY A 828 3.77 -5.74 49.54
N ALA A 829 4.95 -6.27 49.21
CA ALA A 829 6.21 -5.74 49.73
C ALA A 829 6.54 -4.34 49.18
N PHE A 830 6.18 -4.06 47.92
CA PHE A 830 6.31 -2.74 47.34
C PHE A 830 5.38 -1.72 48.02
N VAL A 831 4.10 -2.05 48.18
CA VAL A 831 3.11 -1.19 48.86
C VAL A 831 3.57 -0.87 50.27
N LYS A 832 3.97 -1.89 51.04
CA LYS A 832 4.49 -1.69 52.40
C LYS A 832 5.70 -0.75 52.43
N TRP A 833 6.63 -0.91 51.50
CA TRP A 833 7.80 -0.04 51.41
C TRP A 833 7.47 1.41 51.03
N CYS A 834 6.45 1.62 50.20
CA CYS A 834 5.92 2.94 49.91
C CYS A 834 5.25 3.57 51.14
N ASP A 835 4.44 2.80 51.87
CA ASP A 835 3.75 3.25 53.09
C ASP A 835 4.75 3.60 54.22
N ASP A 836 5.79 2.77 54.39
CA ASP A 836 6.87 2.98 55.36
C ASP A 836 7.71 4.25 55.03
N ARG A 837 7.65 4.76 53.79
CA ARG A 837 8.30 6.01 53.34
C ARG A 837 7.35 7.21 53.25
N ALA A 838 6.04 6.98 53.30
CA ALA A 838 5.01 8.02 53.28
C ALA A 838 4.62 8.51 54.69
N SER A 839 5.16 7.88 55.74
CA SER A 839 5.09 8.41 57.11
C SER A 839 6.02 9.63 57.25
N PRO A 840 5.55 10.76 57.81
CA PRO A 840 6.33 11.98 57.87
C PRO A 840 7.45 11.87 58.91
N GLU A 841 8.70 11.86 58.42
CA GLU A 841 9.82 12.59 59.05
C GLU A 841 10.28 13.69 58.08
#